data_AF-A0A1H9W0R8-F1
#
_entry.id   AF-A0A1H9W0R8-F1
#
_cell.length_a   1.000
_cell.length_b   1.000
_cell.length_c   1.000
_cell.angle_alpha   90.00
_cell.angle_beta   90.00
_cell.angle_gamma   90.00
#
_symmetry.space_group_name_H-M   'P 1'
#
loop_
_entity.id
_entity.type
_entity.pdbx_description
1 polymer ?
#
loop_
_entity_poly.entity_id
_entity_poly.type
_entity_poly.pdbx_seq_one_letter_code
_entity_poly.pdbx_strand_id
1 'polypeptide(L)'
;MIFDIDQEISIKALQEAAQTAMAGGRRSEAARAYARLADLIDIPSLNICQSAVVLAFEHDLVNLTFDVGEKALKIYPDDGELIVYYAAASYQLTPNIETYQKLRWALKTNPRQWGSAYRAFAAAAQNTDKAREAIADLQSIIGELSAIQDKGTAKASAIVELVNLLHRNPPLDNGMLDEALRLAYDHSPDLYELVWYADPDGRVIRKISGERGDERADRLDRINEAIIEFVSGRTVDWPRGQALLRHDLAALIETYDVIPTSRLGQNRRELIKRGLSETFIEVLEAGPTAYVDVISPKEAGKAWRWDENVKPRVRDILDVLDQRHKRSLSPFASGLLQTGRMIGTEAFAFPQGQNSFIVAQWCEAGCYLSDTVWIFPSLRTILFFRESKISAKAITAFVHRLFFHFAKFSVLAYPSSDAFNGSIHVVAPVLPHIGHYIWNAISGWSPFFRYAKRTEADGLAVYQNMSIICDVRDLYPEQIKQPLLLLNDEQDADLRILAGETILTLKSNYITEELANRVMIAAADKAKGTIIEEARALRKHCFPLVLVTLRLGNRSWIGQAEGLSLMMEGLHAEFPSIGFILDGINTGVSQGWTHAFMSVQEEIDMAQSIIDRLDPDVMILNSINCSGAESIVLSQMADAFIAPVGAGMAKYRWIANLPGVAYSNRGFSADDHLYGHLYDYYREHARAARHLPAELVRDIAVEGMEALRSNFQLDWRDLQALASEHFKELFFQATAEDEALVDAGLRPLDRRPQITTHGKPSMAAQYQHYISLGSNCEIAFQFRRVLQQDSSSFFSWNVTDCSALLRLLKTRFEGVAELDNIRPHSHPSMLLDTRYDYLFHNPFATGEPSEDPQFDTTWAAYRSKVEYLVAKFLRDAASDDRTAYFYKTDEEDVRGKARLIRDALQDLHPKDNFDLVIIQTRDREEADWGESRLRNRYVRRFAPFDDATDGHVSSYDAIFREFPKAVTMYYAGY
;
A
#
# COMPACT_ATOMS: atom_id res chain seq x y z
N MET A 1 -25.31 4.41 10.36
CA MET A 1 -26.70 4.91 10.42
C MET A 1 -27.59 4.18 9.40
N ILE A 2 -27.64 2.84 9.47
CA ILE A 2 -28.65 1.87 8.97
C ILE A 2 -28.22 0.61 9.76
N PHE A 3 -28.92 0.02 10.72
CA PHE A 3 -30.29 -0.45 10.76
C PHE A 3 -30.76 -0.42 12.23
N ASP A 4 -31.68 0.49 12.53
CA ASP A 4 -32.75 0.23 13.52
C ASP A 4 -33.96 1.10 13.12
N ILE A 5 -34.28 1.03 11.82
CA ILE A 5 -35.39 1.77 11.23
C ILE A 5 -36.39 0.73 10.77
N ASP A 6 -37.40 0.54 11.61
CA ASP A 6 -38.67 -0.15 11.35
C ASP A 6 -39.56 0.61 10.33
N GLN A 7 -38.94 1.34 9.39
CA GLN A 7 -39.66 1.97 8.27
C GLN A 7 -39.60 1.03 7.08
N GLU A 8 -40.75 0.84 6.44
CA GLU A 8 -40.93 0.15 5.17
C GLU A 8 -39.92 0.64 4.12
N ILE A 9 -38.73 0.03 4.08
CA ILE A 9 -37.83 0.20 2.95
C ILE A 9 -38.54 -0.47 1.78
N SER A 10 -38.98 0.35 0.81
CA SER A 10 -39.68 -0.18 -0.36
C SER A 10 -38.81 -1.23 -1.07
N ILE A 11 -39.44 -2.30 -1.56
CA ILE A 11 -38.80 -3.35 -2.38
C ILE A 11 -37.94 -2.73 -3.48
N LYS A 12 -38.41 -1.64 -4.10
CA LYS A 12 -37.69 -0.89 -5.12
C LYS A 12 -36.36 -0.34 -4.63
N ALA A 13 -36.30 0.24 -3.43
CA ALA A 13 -35.08 0.81 -2.87
C ALA A 13 -34.03 -0.27 -2.58
N LEU A 14 -34.44 -1.44 -2.08
CA LEU A 14 -33.51 -2.56 -1.87
C LEU A 14 -33.01 -3.14 -3.19
N GLN A 15 -33.85 -3.18 -4.23
CA GLN A 15 -33.42 -3.61 -5.57
C GLN A 15 -32.43 -2.63 -6.20
N GLU A 16 -32.68 -1.33 -6.09
CA GLU A 16 -31.74 -0.29 -6.53
C GLU A 16 -30.43 -0.34 -5.73
N ALA A 17 -30.49 -0.59 -4.42
CA ALA A 17 -29.31 -0.76 -3.58
C ALA A 17 -28.49 -1.99 -3.99
N ALA A 18 -29.14 -3.14 -4.22
CA ALA A 18 -28.48 -4.37 -4.68
C ALA A 18 -27.79 -4.15 -6.03
N GLN A 19 -28.47 -3.50 -6.98
CA GLN A 19 -27.91 -3.19 -8.30
C GLN A 19 -26.76 -2.18 -8.24
N THR A 20 -26.90 -1.13 -7.41
CA THR A 20 -25.84 -0.13 -7.20
C THR A 20 -24.62 -0.75 -6.53
N ALA A 21 -24.83 -1.63 -5.56
CA ALA A 21 -23.77 -2.38 -4.91
C ALA A 21 -23.06 -3.30 -5.91
N MET A 22 -23.80 -4.04 -6.74
CA MET A 22 -23.23 -4.87 -7.81
C MET A 22 -22.42 -4.06 -8.83
N ALA A 23 -22.95 -2.93 -9.30
CA ALA A 23 -22.27 -2.06 -10.26
C ALA A 23 -20.99 -1.43 -9.67
N GLY A 24 -20.98 -1.18 -8.36
CA GLY A 24 -19.79 -0.69 -7.64
C GLY A 24 -18.86 -1.79 -7.13
N GLY A 25 -19.06 -3.05 -7.50
CA GLY A 25 -18.23 -4.18 -7.03
C GLY A 25 -18.42 -4.56 -5.54
N ARG A 26 -19.39 -3.95 -4.85
CA ARG A 26 -19.71 -4.18 -3.42
C ARG A 26 -20.62 -5.40 -3.24
N ARG A 27 -20.13 -6.56 -3.67
CA ARG A 27 -20.92 -7.80 -3.80
C ARG A 27 -21.47 -8.36 -2.48
N SER A 28 -20.78 -8.18 -1.36
CA SER A 28 -21.28 -8.58 -0.03
C SER A 28 -22.48 -7.74 0.42
N GLU A 29 -22.49 -6.43 0.13
CA GLU A 29 -23.66 -5.58 0.35
C GLU A 29 -24.82 -5.98 -0.56
N ALA A 30 -24.52 -6.29 -1.82
CA ALA A 30 -25.52 -6.80 -2.76
C ALA A 30 -26.15 -8.11 -2.26
N ALA A 31 -25.35 -9.04 -1.73
CA ALA A 31 -25.83 -10.30 -1.13
C ALA A 31 -26.84 -10.04 -0.01
N ARG A 32 -26.49 -9.14 0.94
CA ARG A 32 -27.38 -8.77 2.06
C ARG A 32 -28.66 -8.08 1.58
N ALA A 33 -28.57 -7.23 0.57
CA ALA A 33 -29.73 -6.57 -0.03
C ALA A 33 -30.65 -7.57 -0.74
N TYR A 34 -30.11 -8.52 -1.50
CA TYR A 34 -30.89 -9.60 -2.14
C TYR A 34 -31.50 -10.56 -1.11
N ALA A 35 -30.78 -10.90 -0.05
CA ALA A 35 -31.31 -11.70 1.05
C ALA A 35 -32.50 -11.00 1.73
N ARG A 36 -32.38 -9.69 2.00
CA ARG A 36 -33.48 -8.91 2.57
C ARG A 36 -34.67 -8.78 1.62
N LEU A 37 -34.43 -8.68 0.31
CA LEU A 37 -35.48 -8.75 -0.71
C LEU A 37 -36.19 -10.12 -0.67
N ALA A 38 -35.43 -11.21 -0.55
CA ALA A 38 -35.98 -12.56 -0.45
C ALA A 38 -36.86 -12.74 0.79
N ASP A 39 -36.55 -12.06 1.89
CA ASP A 39 -37.36 -12.08 3.12
C ASP A 39 -38.62 -11.21 3.06
N LEU A 40 -38.62 -10.12 2.29
CA LEU A 40 -39.72 -9.16 2.25
C LEU A 40 -40.77 -9.49 1.19
N ILE A 41 -40.40 -10.25 0.16
CA ILE A 41 -41.33 -10.67 -0.90
C ILE A 41 -41.92 -12.02 -0.47
N ASP A 42 -43.24 -12.17 -0.53
CA ASP A 42 -43.91 -13.43 -0.16
C ASP A 42 -43.46 -14.61 -1.05
N ILE A 43 -43.26 -14.32 -2.34
CA ILE A 43 -42.70 -15.25 -3.34
C ILE A 43 -41.62 -14.49 -4.13
N PRO A 44 -40.39 -14.36 -3.60
CA PRO A 44 -39.29 -13.73 -4.32
C PRO A 44 -39.01 -14.48 -5.61
N SER A 45 -38.60 -13.77 -6.65
CA SER A 45 -38.21 -14.43 -7.90
C SER A 45 -36.97 -15.30 -7.71
N LEU A 46 -36.87 -16.37 -8.49
CA LEU A 46 -35.72 -17.29 -8.45
C LEU A 46 -34.38 -16.56 -8.55
N ASN A 47 -34.26 -15.56 -9.44
CA ASN A 47 -33.03 -14.77 -9.62
C ASN A 47 -32.62 -14.01 -8.35
N ILE A 48 -33.57 -13.53 -7.54
CA ILE A 48 -33.29 -12.85 -6.27
C ILE A 48 -32.73 -13.86 -5.27
N CYS A 49 -33.36 -15.04 -5.16
CA CYS A 49 -32.90 -16.11 -4.29
C CYS A 49 -31.50 -16.62 -4.69
N GLN A 50 -31.28 -16.91 -5.98
CA GLN A 50 -29.97 -17.32 -6.50
C GLN A 50 -28.91 -16.26 -6.24
N SER A 51 -29.18 -15.00 -6.58
CA SER A 51 -28.23 -13.90 -6.33
C SER A 51 -27.91 -13.75 -4.84
N ALA A 52 -28.90 -13.87 -3.96
CA ALA A 52 -28.69 -13.81 -2.51
C ALA A 52 -27.78 -14.95 -2.03
N VAL A 53 -28.10 -16.19 -2.39
CA VAL A 53 -27.39 -17.39 -1.93
C VAL A 53 -25.97 -17.46 -2.49
N VAL A 54 -25.80 -17.26 -3.80
CA VAL A 54 -24.49 -17.34 -4.46
C VAL A 54 -23.57 -16.23 -3.96
N LEU A 55 -24.03 -14.97 -3.97
CA LEU A 55 -23.20 -13.84 -3.53
C LEU A 55 -22.91 -13.93 -2.03
N ALA A 56 -23.84 -14.45 -1.22
CA ALA A 56 -23.57 -14.69 0.19
C ALA A 56 -22.44 -15.73 0.34
N PHE A 57 -22.51 -16.84 -0.39
CA PHE A 57 -21.52 -17.89 -0.29
C PHE A 57 -20.14 -17.48 -0.82
N GLU A 58 -20.07 -16.81 -1.98
CA GLU A 58 -18.82 -16.32 -2.57
C GLU A 58 -18.12 -15.25 -1.72
N HIS A 59 -18.83 -14.66 -0.76
CA HIS A 59 -18.32 -13.66 0.17
C HIS A 59 -18.31 -14.17 1.63
N ASP A 60 -18.23 -15.49 1.82
CA ASP A 60 -18.08 -16.16 3.11
C ASP A 60 -19.19 -15.82 4.15
N LEU A 61 -20.39 -15.45 3.68
CA LEU A 61 -21.56 -15.21 4.52
C LEU A 61 -22.34 -16.53 4.70
N VAL A 62 -21.72 -17.52 5.33
CA VAL A 62 -22.21 -18.91 5.39
C VAL A 62 -23.59 -19.02 6.05
N ASN A 63 -23.79 -18.36 7.20
CA ASN A 63 -25.09 -18.34 7.89
C ASN A 63 -26.20 -17.74 7.00
N LEU A 64 -25.91 -16.62 6.33
CA LEU A 64 -26.86 -15.98 5.43
C LEU A 64 -27.19 -16.88 4.23
N THR A 65 -26.18 -17.57 3.69
CA THR A 65 -26.36 -18.55 2.61
C THR A 65 -27.29 -19.67 3.04
N PHE A 66 -27.07 -20.21 4.25
CA PHE A 66 -27.90 -21.26 4.83
C PHE A 66 -29.35 -20.80 5.05
N ASP A 67 -29.55 -19.65 5.71
CA ASP A 67 -30.87 -19.13 6.06
C ASP A 67 -31.70 -18.79 4.81
N VAL A 68 -31.11 -18.07 3.85
CA VAL A 68 -31.80 -17.71 2.61
C VAL A 68 -31.99 -18.94 1.73
N GLY A 69 -31.01 -19.85 1.69
CA GLY A 69 -31.10 -21.12 0.96
C GLY A 69 -32.23 -22.01 1.46
N GLU A 70 -32.37 -22.17 2.79
CA GLU A 70 -33.43 -22.98 3.38
C GLU A 70 -34.82 -22.44 3.03
N LYS A 71 -35.00 -21.11 3.12
CA LYS A 71 -36.25 -20.45 2.73
C LYS A 71 -36.51 -20.58 1.23
N ALA A 72 -35.50 -20.32 0.41
CA ALA A 72 -35.63 -20.36 -1.04
C ALA A 72 -35.98 -21.78 -1.54
N LEU A 73 -35.42 -22.83 -0.92
CA LEU A 73 -35.73 -24.22 -1.25
C LEU A 73 -37.14 -24.66 -0.85
N LYS A 74 -37.80 -23.99 0.10
CA LYS A 74 -39.24 -24.21 0.37
C LYS A 74 -40.12 -23.73 -0.79
N ILE A 75 -39.64 -22.76 -1.56
CA ILE A 75 -40.36 -22.16 -2.71
C ILE A 75 -39.92 -22.85 -4.02
N TYR A 76 -38.63 -23.11 -4.16
CA TYR A 76 -37.97 -23.65 -5.35
C TYR A 76 -37.20 -24.95 -5.00
N PRO A 77 -37.89 -26.04 -4.62
CA PRO A 77 -37.25 -27.25 -4.07
C PRO A 77 -36.37 -28.00 -5.06
N ASP A 78 -36.58 -27.79 -6.36
CA ASP A 78 -35.87 -28.47 -7.45
C ASP A 78 -34.77 -27.60 -8.09
N ASP A 79 -34.51 -26.39 -7.58
CA ASP A 79 -33.50 -25.51 -8.16
C ASP A 79 -32.08 -25.95 -7.79
N GLY A 80 -31.31 -26.32 -8.81
CA GLY A 80 -29.99 -26.90 -8.63
C GLY A 80 -28.95 -26.01 -7.97
N GLU A 81 -28.97 -24.70 -8.26
CA GLU A 81 -28.02 -23.75 -7.70
C GLU A 81 -28.30 -23.54 -6.20
N LEU A 82 -29.57 -23.34 -5.84
CA LEU A 82 -29.99 -23.24 -4.44
C LEU A 82 -29.63 -24.51 -3.64
N ILE A 83 -29.87 -25.70 -4.19
CA ILE A 83 -29.56 -26.97 -3.53
C ILE A 83 -28.05 -27.08 -3.25
N VAL A 84 -27.20 -26.77 -4.24
CA VAL A 84 -25.74 -26.89 -4.11
C VAL A 84 -25.19 -25.95 -3.05
N TYR A 85 -25.52 -24.67 -3.12
CA TYR A 85 -24.98 -23.68 -2.18
C TYR A 85 -25.55 -23.83 -0.78
N TYR A 86 -26.82 -24.21 -0.63
CA TYR A 86 -27.38 -24.59 0.66
C TYR A 86 -26.67 -25.80 1.26
N ALA A 87 -26.38 -26.83 0.47
CA ALA A 87 -25.66 -28.01 0.94
C ALA A 87 -24.19 -27.69 1.28
N ALA A 88 -23.55 -26.79 0.53
CA ALA A 88 -22.20 -26.32 0.81
C ALA A 88 -22.14 -25.53 2.13
N ALA A 89 -23.07 -24.61 2.34
CA ALA A 89 -23.21 -23.87 3.60
C ALA A 89 -23.55 -24.81 4.77
N SER A 90 -24.45 -25.77 4.57
CA SER A 90 -24.80 -26.80 5.58
C SER A 90 -23.58 -27.61 6.01
N TYR A 91 -22.69 -27.97 5.07
CA TYR A 91 -21.45 -28.66 5.40
C TYR A 91 -20.50 -27.76 6.19
N GLN A 92 -20.34 -26.50 5.81
CA GLN A 92 -19.48 -25.57 6.54
C GLN A 92 -19.96 -25.31 7.98
N LEU A 93 -21.28 -25.21 8.19
CA LEU A 93 -21.87 -25.04 9.53
C LEU A 93 -21.87 -26.32 10.36
N THR A 94 -21.99 -27.48 9.74
CA THR A 94 -22.00 -28.77 10.44
C THR A 94 -21.21 -29.81 9.65
N PRO A 95 -19.86 -29.77 9.73
CA PRO A 95 -19.00 -30.65 8.95
C PRO A 95 -19.14 -32.11 9.41
N ASN A 96 -19.86 -32.92 8.65
CA ASN A 96 -20.01 -34.34 8.92
C ASN A 96 -20.25 -35.13 7.63
N ILE A 97 -20.30 -36.45 7.73
CA ILE A 97 -20.50 -37.32 6.57
C ILE A 97 -21.86 -37.10 5.89
N GLU A 98 -22.91 -36.78 6.65
CA GLU A 98 -24.26 -36.58 6.11
C GLU A 98 -24.34 -35.30 5.26
N THR A 99 -23.83 -34.18 5.77
CA THR A 99 -23.77 -32.91 5.05
C THR A 99 -22.82 -32.98 3.85
N TYR A 100 -21.74 -33.76 3.93
CA TYR A 100 -20.91 -34.09 2.77
C TYR A 100 -21.70 -34.87 1.70
N GLN A 101 -22.45 -35.92 2.08
CA GLN A 101 -23.25 -36.68 1.10
C GLN A 101 -24.35 -35.83 0.46
N LYS A 102 -24.93 -34.88 1.20
CA LYS A 102 -25.86 -33.88 0.66
C LYS A 102 -25.19 -33.00 -0.39
N LEU A 103 -24.03 -32.42 -0.09
CA LEU A 103 -23.26 -31.60 -1.03
C LEU A 103 -22.83 -32.39 -2.27
N ARG A 104 -22.34 -33.62 -2.05
CA ARG A 104 -21.99 -34.55 -3.12
C ARG A 104 -23.17 -34.82 -4.05
N TRP A 105 -24.33 -35.19 -3.49
CA TRP A 105 -25.53 -35.45 -4.28
C TRP A 105 -25.98 -34.20 -5.04
N ALA A 106 -25.97 -33.04 -4.38
CA ALA A 106 -26.34 -31.76 -4.99
C ALA A 106 -25.47 -31.42 -6.20
N LEU A 107 -24.15 -31.52 -6.04
CA LEU A 107 -23.20 -31.16 -7.10
C LEU A 107 -23.26 -32.14 -8.28
N LYS A 108 -23.49 -33.43 -8.01
CA LYS A 108 -23.67 -34.45 -9.06
C LYS A 108 -24.96 -34.28 -9.85
N THR A 109 -26.04 -33.90 -9.18
CA THR A 109 -27.33 -33.67 -9.85
C THR A 109 -27.36 -32.35 -10.60
N ASN A 110 -26.56 -31.37 -10.15
CA ASN A 110 -26.52 -30.03 -10.72
C ASN A 110 -25.08 -29.59 -10.96
N PRO A 111 -24.38 -30.13 -11.97
CA PRO A 111 -22.96 -29.87 -12.18
C PRO A 111 -22.64 -28.49 -12.77
N ARG A 112 -23.60 -27.68 -13.22
CA ARG A 112 -23.31 -26.35 -13.79
C ARG A 112 -23.19 -25.28 -12.71
N GLN A 113 -22.16 -25.40 -11.88
CA GLN A 113 -21.95 -24.52 -10.71
C GLN A 113 -20.68 -23.71 -10.82
N TRP A 114 -20.57 -22.68 -9.97
CA TRP A 114 -19.40 -21.82 -9.91
C TRP A 114 -18.25 -22.49 -9.17
N GLY A 115 -17.04 -21.93 -9.30
CA GLY A 115 -15.83 -22.53 -8.73
C GLY A 115 -15.83 -22.64 -7.20
N SER A 116 -16.55 -21.75 -6.52
CA SER A 116 -16.74 -21.78 -5.07
C SER A 116 -17.41 -23.09 -4.61
N ALA A 117 -18.39 -23.59 -5.36
CA ALA A 117 -19.07 -24.86 -5.04
C ALA A 117 -18.14 -26.08 -5.20
N TYR A 118 -17.34 -26.13 -6.26
CA TYR A 118 -16.36 -27.20 -6.47
C TYR A 118 -15.26 -27.20 -5.41
N ARG A 119 -14.78 -26.01 -5.04
CA ARG A 119 -13.80 -25.85 -3.97
C ARG A 119 -14.36 -26.33 -2.64
N ALA A 120 -15.59 -25.95 -2.31
CA ALA A 120 -16.27 -26.41 -1.10
C ALA A 120 -16.42 -27.94 -1.07
N PHE A 121 -16.78 -28.54 -2.21
CA PHE A 121 -16.88 -30.00 -2.34
C PHE A 121 -15.52 -30.71 -2.15
N ALA A 122 -14.46 -30.21 -2.80
CA ALA A 122 -13.13 -30.79 -2.67
C ALA A 122 -12.55 -30.65 -1.26
N ALA A 123 -12.76 -29.50 -0.62
CA ALA A 123 -12.38 -29.29 0.78
C ALA A 123 -13.17 -30.23 1.71
N ALA A 124 -14.49 -30.35 1.52
CA ALA A 124 -15.33 -31.27 2.29
C ALA A 124 -14.88 -32.73 2.16
N ALA A 125 -14.48 -33.13 0.95
CA ALA A 125 -13.95 -34.47 0.69
C ALA A 125 -12.62 -34.74 1.40
N GLN A 126 -11.71 -33.75 1.44
CA GLN A 126 -10.45 -33.88 2.19
C GLN A 126 -10.71 -34.03 3.68
N ASN A 127 -11.57 -33.18 4.24
CA ASN A 127 -11.91 -33.17 5.66
C ASN A 127 -12.66 -34.42 6.14
N THR A 128 -13.29 -35.18 5.24
CA THR A 128 -14.06 -36.39 5.55
C THR A 128 -13.36 -37.68 5.13
N ASP A 129 -12.09 -37.62 4.71
CA ASP A 129 -11.32 -38.75 4.15
C ASP A 129 -12.04 -39.42 2.95
N LYS A 130 -12.72 -38.61 2.14
CA LYS A 130 -13.48 -39.01 0.94
C LYS A 130 -12.85 -38.55 -0.36
N ALA A 131 -11.54 -38.23 -0.36
CA ALA A 131 -10.83 -37.74 -1.54
C ALA A 131 -10.98 -38.68 -2.76
N ARG A 132 -10.90 -40.01 -2.58
CA ARG A 132 -11.10 -40.99 -3.66
C ARG A 132 -12.50 -40.91 -4.29
N GLU A 133 -13.54 -40.79 -3.46
CA GLU A 133 -14.92 -40.69 -3.95
C GLU A 133 -15.12 -39.39 -4.72
N ALA A 134 -14.63 -38.27 -4.18
CA ALA A 134 -14.74 -36.97 -4.82
C ALA A 134 -13.96 -36.89 -6.15
N ILE A 135 -12.79 -37.52 -6.25
CA ILE A 135 -12.05 -37.65 -7.51
C ILE A 135 -12.90 -38.35 -8.57
N ALA A 136 -13.52 -39.49 -8.23
CA ALA A 136 -14.37 -40.23 -9.16
C ALA A 136 -15.62 -39.41 -9.57
N ASP A 137 -16.22 -38.69 -8.62
CA ASP A 137 -17.36 -37.83 -8.91
C ASP A 137 -16.98 -36.63 -9.80
N LEU A 138 -15.84 -35.97 -9.56
CA LEU A 138 -15.36 -34.89 -10.41
C LEU A 138 -15.05 -35.38 -11.82
N GLN A 139 -14.47 -36.57 -11.98
CA GLN A 139 -14.28 -37.18 -13.30
C GLN A 139 -15.61 -37.41 -14.04
N SER A 140 -16.63 -37.93 -13.33
CA SER A 140 -17.98 -38.09 -13.88
C SER A 140 -18.57 -36.74 -14.31
N ILE A 141 -18.51 -35.74 -13.42
CA ILE A 141 -19.03 -34.39 -13.66
C ILE A 141 -18.33 -33.74 -14.86
N ILE A 142 -17.00 -33.86 -14.98
CA ILE A 142 -16.25 -33.34 -16.13
C ILE A 142 -16.68 -34.04 -17.41
N GLY A 143 -16.95 -35.36 -17.38
CA GLY A 143 -17.51 -36.11 -18.49
C GLY A 143 -18.87 -35.59 -18.93
N GLU A 144 -19.79 -35.38 -17.98
CA GLU A 144 -21.14 -34.83 -18.23
C GLU A 144 -21.10 -33.41 -18.80
N LEU A 145 -20.30 -32.52 -18.18
CA LEU A 145 -20.10 -31.15 -18.66
C LEU A 145 -19.47 -31.11 -20.05
N SER A 146 -18.59 -32.08 -20.37
CA SER A 146 -18.03 -32.22 -21.71
C SER A 146 -19.07 -32.65 -22.74
N ALA A 147 -19.97 -33.58 -22.38
CA ALA A 147 -21.02 -34.08 -23.28
C ALA A 147 -22.02 -32.99 -23.68
N ILE A 148 -22.34 -32.06 -22.78
CA ILE A 148 -23.23 -30.93 -23.04
C ILE A 148 -22.52 -29.71 -23.63
N GLN A 149 -21.26 -29.86 -24.05
CA GLN A 149 -20.40 -28.80 -24.58
C GLN A 149 -20.37 -27.55 -23.70
N ASP A 150 -20.32 -27.73 -22.38
CA ASP A 150 -20.23 -26.60 -21.45
C ASP A 150 -18.92 -25.84 -21.69
N LYS A 151 -19.04 -24.62 -22.21
CA LYS A 151 -17.93 -23.67 -22.37
C LYS A 151 -17.79 -22.76 -21.14
N GLY A 152 -18.52 -23.05 -20.07
CA GLY A 152 -18.58 -22.24 -18.86
C GLY A 152 -17.43 -22.52 -17.88
N THR A 153 -17.39 -21.73 -16.82
CA THR A 153 -16.39 -21.82 -15.73
C THR A 153 -16.55 -23.07 -14.86
N ALA A 154 -17.70 -23.75 -14.93
CA ALA A 154 -17.99 -24.95 -14.15
C ALA A 154 -17.01 -26.10 -14.47
N LYS A 155 -16.83 -26.40 -15.76
CA LYS A 155 -15.89 -27.45 -16.19
C LYS A 155 -14.46 -27.12 -15.80
N ALA A 156 -14.03 -25.87 -15.99
CA ALA A 156 -12.72 -25.39 -15.57
C ALA A 156 -12.51 -25.61 -14.07
N SER A 157 -13.50 -25.24 -13.26
CA SER A 157 -13.43 -25.34 -11.80
C SER A 157 -13.40 -26.79 -11.32
N ALA A 158 -14.23 -27.66 -11.92
CA ALA A 158 -14.21 -29.09 -11.61
C ALA A 158 -12.84 -29.71 -11.91
N ILE A 159 -12.24 -29.34 -13.03
CA ILE A 159 -10.90 -29.77 -13.43
C ILE A 159 -9.83 -29.25 -12.47
N VAL A 160 -9.89 -27.98 -12.09
CA VAL A 160 -8.94 -27.37 -11.13
C VAL A 160 -8.94 -28.16 -9.82
N GLU A 161 -10.13 -28.40 -9.27
CA GLU A 161 -10.26 -29.09 -8.00
C GLU A 161 -9.94 -30.58 -8.10
N LEU A 162 -10.16 -31.21 -9.26
CA LEU A 162 -9.68 -32.57 -9.54
C LEU A 162 -8.15 -32.64 -9.49
N VAL A 163 -7.46 -31.72 -10.18
CA VAL A 163 -5.98 -31.63 -10.15
C VAL A 163 -5.49 -31.37 -8.73
N ASN A 164 -6.11 -30.45 -7.99
CA ASN A 164 -5.75 -30.16 -6.61
C ASN A 164 -5.90 -31.40 -5.70
N LEU A 165 -7.01 -32.13 -5.82
CA LEU A 165 -7.25 -33.35 -5.05
C LEU A 165 -6.23 -34.44 -5.37
N LEU A 166 -5.96 -34.69 -6.65
CA LEU A 166 -4.97 -35.68 -7.08
C LEU A 166 -3.55 -35.31 -6.65
N HIS A 167 -3.18 -34.03 -6.74
CA HIS A 167 -1.87 -33.54 -6.34
C HIS A 167 -1.64 -33.65 -4.81
N ARG A 168 -2.66 -33.34 -4.01
CA ARG A 168 -2.61 -33.47 -2.54
C ARG A 168 -2.69 -34.91 -2.04
N ASN A 169 -3.12 -35.84 -2.89
CA ASN A 169 -3.26 -37.26 -2.57
C ASN A 169 -2.45 -38.14 -3.53
N PRO A 170 -1.10 -38.02 -3.55
CA PRO A 170 -0.24 -38.68 -4.51
C PRO A 170 -0.25 -40.23 -4.52
N PRO A 171 -0.62 -41.00 -3.46
CA PRO A 171 -0.69 -42.46 -3.57
C PRO A 171 -1.90 -42.97 -4.38
N LEU A 172 -2.72 -42.11 -4.98
CA LEU A 172 -4.00 -42.51 -5.58
C LEU A 172 -3.94 -43.02 -7.02
N ASP A 173 -3.02 -42.55 -7.87
CA ASP A 173 -2.61 -43.10 -9.20
C ASP A 173 -2.03 -41.96 -10.07
N ASN A 174 -0.75 -42.05 -10.47
CA ASN A 174 -0.13 -41.08 -11.37
C ASN A 174 -0.85 -40.96 -12.73
N GLY A 175 -1.48 -42.03 -13.21
CA GLY A 175 -2.25 -42.02 -14.47
C GLY A 175 -3.49 -41.13 -14.41
N MET A 176 -4.13 -41.01 -13.24
CA MET A 176 -5.29 -40.14 -13.05
C MET A 176 -4.88 -38.67 -13.02
N LEU A 177 -3.75 -38.35 -12.36
CA LEU A 177 -3.18 -36.99 -12.38
C LEU A 177 -2.80 -36.59 -13.80
N ASP A 178 -2.14 -37.48 -14.55
CA ASP A 178 -1.82 -37.23 -15.96
C ASP A 178 -3.07 -36.87 -16.79
N GLU A 179 -4.16 -37.62 -16.62
CA GLU A 179 -5.42 -37.39 -17.33
C GLU A 179 -6.11 -36.09 -16.89
N ALA A 180 -6.13 -35.78 -15.60
CA ALA A 180 -6.69 -34.54 -15.09
C ALA A 180 -5.91 -33.31 -15.58
N LEU A 181 -4.58 -33.41 -15.63
CA LEU A 181 -3.72 -32.38 -16.17
C LEU A 181 -3.92 -32.22 -17.68
N ARG A 182 -4.14 -33.31 -18.42
CA ARG A 182 -4.56 -33.25 -19.83
C ARG A 182 -5.90 -32.53 -19.99
N LEU A 183 -6.89 -32.84 -19.15
CA LEU A 183 -8.20 -32.17 -19.18
C LEU A 183 -8.07 -30.66 -18.89
N ALA A 184 -7.26 -30.27 -17.90
CA ALA A 184 -6.94 -28.87 -17.58
C ALA A 184 -6.30 -28.14 -18.75
N TYR A 185 -5.33 -28.80 -19.35
CA TYR A 185 -4.65 -28.32 -20.53
C TYR A 185 -5.61 -28.08 -21.72
N ASP A 186 -6.45 -29.07 -22.03
CA ASP A 186 -7.37 -29.04 -23.17
C ASP A 186 -8.49 -27.98 -22.99
N HIS A 187 -8.82 -27.62 -21.75
CA HIS A 187 -9.97 -26.76 -21.45
C HIS A 187 -9.68 -25.24 -21.55
N SER A 188 -8.66 -24.71 -20.88
CA SER A 188 -8.38 -23.25 -20.87
C SER A 188 -6.88 -22.93 -20.72
N PRO A 189 -6.35 -21.87 -21.40
CA PRO A 189 -4.99 -21.37 -21.17
C PRO A 189 -4.71 -21.00 -19.71
N ASP A 190 -5.72 -20.51 -19.00
CA ASP A 190 -5.55 -20.01 -17.62
C ASP A 190 -5.29 -21.15 -16.63
N LEU A 191 -5.63 -22.39 -17.02
CA LEU A 191 -5.34 -23.59 -16.24
C LEU A 191 -3.95 -24.17 -16.54
N TYR A 192 -3.21 -23.61 -17.51
CA TYR A 192 -1.88 -24.09 -17.85
C TYR A 192 -0.88 -23.87 -16.70
N GLU A 193 -1.00 -22.76 -15.95
CA GLU A 193 -0.17 -22.55 -14.76
C GLU A 193 -0.40 -23.69 -13.75
N LEU A 194 -1.66 -24.09 -13.53
CA LEU A 194 -2.00 -25.22 -12.67
C LEU A 194 -1.36 -26.52 -13.17
N VAL A 195 -1.39 -26.77 -14.49
CA VAL A 195 -0.75 -27.94 -15.11
C VAL A 195 0.74 -27.95 -14.86
N TRP A 196 1.41 -26.83 -15.08
CA TRP A 196 2.84 -26.69 -14.86
C TRP A 196 3.20 -26.84 -13.38
N TYR A 197 2.41 -26.26 -12.47
CA TYR A 197 2.60 -26.41 -11.03
C TYR A 197 2.52 -27.87 -10.59
N ALA A 198 1.51 -28.60 -11.07
CA ALA A 198 1.25 -29.99 -10.69
C ALA A 198 2.13 -31.03 -11.43
N ASP A 199 2.71 -30.69 -12.60
CA ASP A 199 3.66 -31.54 -13.34
C ASP A 199 4.98 -30.79 -13.62
N PRO A 200 5.83 -30.60 -12.59
CA PRO A 200 7.10 -29.87 -12.70
C PRO A 200 8.06 -30.42 -13.76
N ASP A 201 7.95 -31.71 -14.06
CA ASP A 201 8.85 -32.41 -14.98
C ASP A 201 8.30 -32.42 -16.42
N GLY A 202 7.15 -31.80 -16.68
CA GLY A 202 6.52 -31.78 -18.02
C GLY A 202 6.22 -33.18 -18.57
N ARG A 203 6.04 -34.19 -17.71
CA ARG A 203 5.78 -35.59 -18.13
C ARG A 203 4.48 -35.69 -18.92
N VAL A 204 3.43 -35.04 -18.43
CA VAL A 204 2.10 -35.02 -19.03
C VAL A 204 2.12 -34.28 -20.35
N ILE A 205 2.76 -33.11 -20.39
CA ILE A 205 2.90 -32.32 -21.62
C ILE A 205 3.61 -33.15 -22.71
N ARG A 206 4.68 -33.87 -22.34
CA ARG A 206 5.38 -34.78 -23.25
C ARG A 206 4.50 -35.94 -23.73
N LYS A 207 3.70 -36.53 -22.84
CA LYS A 207 2.78 -37.63 -23.18
C LYS A 207 1.64 -37.20 -24.11
N ILE A 208 1.07 -36.01 -23.91
CA ILE A 208 -0.02 -35.50 -24.74
C ILE A 208 0.48 -35.17 -26.16
N SER A 209 1.71 -34.69 -26.29
CA SER A 209 2.25 -34.26 -27.58
C SER A 209 2.35 -35.37 -28.65
N GLY A 210 2.35 -36.66 -28.28
CA GLY A 210 2.09 -37.83 -29.15
C GLY A 210 2.97 -38.05 -30.40
N GLU A 211 3.84 -37.11 -30.77
CA GLU A 211 4.51 -37.07 -32.08
C GLU A 211 5.93 -37.66 -32.07
N ARG A 212 6.29 -38.25 -33.22
CA ARG A 212 7.65 -38.79 -33.49
C ARG A 212 8.67 -37.64 -33.59
N GLY A 213 9.92 -37.92 -33.21
CA GLY A 213 10.95 -36.92 -32.93
C GLY A 213 11.22 -35.88 -34.02
N ASP A 214 11.28 -36.28 -35.30
CA ASP A 214 11.78 -35.41 -36.37
C ASP A 214 10.74 -34.36 -36.83
N GLU A 215 9.48 -34.77 -37.06
CA GLU A 215 8.41 -33.83 -37.47
C GLU A 215 8.09 -32.79 -36.38
N ARG A 216 8.27 -33.18 -35.11
CA ARG A 216 8.14 -32.28 -33.97
C ARG A 216 9.28 -31.28 -33.95
N ALA A 217 10.53 -31.73 -34.11
CA ALA A 217 11.70 -30.84 -34.11
C ALA A 217 11.57 -29.72 -35.17
N ASP A 218 11.25 -30.08 -36.42
CA ASP A 218 11.04 -29.11 -37.50
C ASP A 218 9.93 -28.09 -37.18
N ARG A 219 8.89 -28.53 -36.47
CA ARG A 219 7.78 -27.66 -36.07
C ARG A 219 8.17 -26.72 -34.95
N LEU A 220 8.88 -27.20 -33.95
CA LEU A 220 9.43 -26.36 -32.87
C LEU A 220 10.39 -25.33 -33.44
N ASP A 221 11.21 -25.70 -34.42
CA ASP A 221 12.10 -24.79 -35.13
C ASP A 221 11.32 -23.68 -35.84
N ARG A 222 10.27 -24.03 -36.61
CA ARG A 222 9.39 -23.01 -37.25
C ARG A 222 8.70 -22.08 -36.26
N ILE A 223 8.25 -22.59 -35.11
CA ILE A 223 7.62 -21.75 -34.07
C ILE A 223 8.68 -20.84 -33.42
N ASN A 224 9.89 -21.35 -33.20
CA ASN A 224 10.99 -20.54 -32.69
C ASN A 224 11.40 -19.44 -33.68
N GLU A 225 11.45 -19.75 -34.97
CA GLU A 225 11.67 -18.78 -36.05
C GLU A 225 10.58 -17.71 -36.06
N ALA A 226 9.30 -18.11 -35.93
CA ALA A 226 8.18 -17.19 -35.79
C ALA A 226 8.32 -16.26 -34.57
N ILE A 227 8.79 -16.77 -33.43
CA ILE A 227 9.10 -15.95 -32.24
C ILE A 227 10.26 -14.99 -32.53
N ILE A 228 11.35 -15.45 -33.17
CA ILE A 228 12.49 -14.59 -33.55
C ILE A 228 12.00 -13.47 -34.47
N GLU A 229 11.22 -13.79 -35.50
CA GLU A 229 10.64 -12.80 -36.41
C GLU A 229 9.75 -11.80 -35.68
N PHE A 230 8.91 -12.28 -34.76
CA PHE A 230 8.06 -11.43 -33.93
C PHE A 230 8.93 -10.46 -33.13
N VAL A 231 9.92 -10.93 -32.38
CA VAL A 231 10.81 -10.10 -31.54
C VAL A 231 11.65 -9.15 -32.39
N SER A 232 12.00 -9.51 -33.63
CA SER A 232 12.70 -8.65 -34.59
C SER A 232 11.81 -7.59 -35.26
N GLY A 233 10.50 -7.58 -35.00
CA GLY A 233 9.58 -6.57 -35.53
C GLY A 233 9.07 -6.90 -36.93
N ARG A 234 9.29 -8.13 -37.39
CA ARG A 234 8.80 -8.61 -38.68
C ARG A 234 7.38 -9.16 -38.52
N THR A 235 6.58 -9.06 -39.58
CA THR A 235 5.30 -9.75 -39.66
C THR A 235 5.54 -11.25 -39.67
N VAL A 236 4.76 -11.98 -38.87
CA VAL A 236 4.94 -13.42 -38.66
C VAL A 236 3.73 -14.17 -39.20
N ASP A 237 3.97 -15.18 -40.03
CA ASP A 237 2.93 -16.16 -40.39
C ASP A 237 2.98 -17.31 -39.39
N TRP A 238 2.12 -17.27 -38.38
CA TRP A 238 2.08 -18.33 -37.37
C TRP A 238 1.48 -19.61 -37.97
N PRO A 239 2.07 -20.78 -37.69
CA PRO A 239 1.49 -22.06 -38.10
C PRO A 239 0.01 -22.17 -37.65
N ARG A 240 -0.91 -22.34 -38.61
CA ARG A 240 -2.37 -22.28 -38.33
C ARG A 240 -2.82 -23.42 -37.39
N GLY A 241 -3.49 -23.08 -36.29
CA GLY A 241 -4.20 -24.02 -35.39
C GLY A 241 -3.91 -23.79 -33.90
N GLN A 242 -4.80 -23.11 -33.17
CA GLN A 242 -4.57 -22.65 -31.78
C GLN A 242 -4.31 -23.76 -30.75
N ALA A 243 -4.82 -24.98 -30.95
CA ALA A 243 -4.60 -26.10 -30.03
C ALA A 243 -3.19 -26.73 -30.18
N LEU A 244 -2.67 -26.82 -31.41
CA LEU A 244 -1.30 -27.33 -31.68
C LEU A 244 -0.23 -26.38 -31.13
N LEU A 245 -0.44 -25.07 -31.26
CA LEU A 245 0.50 -24.04 -30.81
C LEU A 245 0.84 -24.10 -29.30
N ARG A 246 -0.07 -24.54 -28.42
CA ARG A 246 0.22 -24.55 -26.97
C ARG A 246 1.21 -25.63 -26.58
N HIS A 247 1.08 -26.83 -27.17
CA HIS A 247 1.90 -28.00 -26.83
C HIS A 247 3.30 -27.78 -27.35
N ASP A 248 3.36 -27.27 -28.58
CA ASP A 248 4.60 -26.95 -29.25
C ASP A 248 5.32 -25.81 -28.54
N LEU A 249 4.63 -24.79 -28.00
CA LEU A 249 5.29 -23.75 -27.22
C LEU A 249 5.88 -24.27 -25.89
N ALA A 250 5.16 -25.14 -25.19
CA ALA A 250 5.67 -25.76 -23.97
C ALA A 250 6.91 -26.61 -24.27
N ALA A 251 6.80 -27.48 -25.28
CA ALA A 251 7.89 -28.30 -25.78
C ALA A 251 9.07 -27.47 -26.27
N LEU A 252 8.81 -26.33 -26.93
CA LEU A 252 9.84 -25.42 -27.39
C LEU A 252 10.62 -24.86 -26.20
N ILE A 253 9.95 -24.42 -25.13
CA ILE A 253 10.65 -23.85 -23.97
C ILE A 253 11.43 -24.90 -23.20
N GLU A 254 11.03 -26.17 -23.21
CA GLU A 254 11.85 -27.28 -22.70
C GLU A 254 13.19 -27.41 -23.45
N THR A 255 13.29 -26.90 -24.68
CA THR A 255 14.56 -26.84 -25.43
C THR A 255 15.45 -25.65 -25.04
N TYR A 256 14.98 -24.75 -24.17
CA TYR A 256 15.75 -23.58 -23.74
C TYR A 256 16.61 -23.91 -22.50
N ASP A 257 17.86 -23.47 -22.53
CA ASP A 257 18.74 -23.50 -21.36
C ASP A 257 18.35 -22.37 -20.39
N VAL A 258 17.77 -22.70 -19.23
CA VAL A 258 17.38 -21.72 -18.20
C VAL A 258 18.47 -21.61 -17.14
N ILE A 259 19.30 -20.58 -17.23
CA ILE A 259 20.55 -20.44 -16.47
C ILE A 259 20.44 -19.24 -15.51
N PRO A 260 20.52 -19.45 -14.18
CA PRO A 260 20.63 -18.33 -13.24
C PRO A 260 22.00 -17.64 -13.39
N THR A 261 22.06 -16.32 -13.21
CA THR A 261 23.30 -15.54 -13.34
C THR A 261 24.43 -16.04 -12.44
N SER A 262 24.09 -16.59 -11.27
CA SER A 262 25.05 -17.21 -10.33
C SER A 262 25.77 -18.44 -10.89
N ARG A 263 25.38 -18.95 -12.07
CA ARG A 263 26.02 -20.08 -12.78
C ARG A 263 26.70 -19.65 -14.08
N LEU A 264 26.78 -18.36 -14.38
CA LEU A 264 27.40 -17.88 -15.62
C LEU A 264 28.87 -18.29 -15.71
N GLY A 265 29.64 -18.25 -14.62
CA GLY A 265 31.06 -18.62 -14.67
C GLY A 265 31.32 -20.06 -15.11
N GLN A 266 30.39 -20.97 -14.82
CA GLN A 266 30.45 -22.37 -15.26
C GLN A 266 30.12 -22.53 -16.75
N ASN A 267 29.29 -21.63 -17.28
CA ASN A 267 28.78 -21.67 -18.65
C ASN A 267 29.44 -20.63 -19.58
N ARG A 268 30.34 -19.78 -19.05
CA ARG A 268 30.88 -18.59 -19.72
C ARG A 268 31.47 -18.89 -21.09
N ARG A 269 32.33 -19.92 -21.19
CA ARG A 269 32.95 -20.32 -22.47
C ARG A 269 31.92 -20.75 -23.50
N GLU A 270 30.90 -21.50 -23.09
CA GLU A 270 29.85 -21.98 -23.99
C GLU A 270 28.93 -20.83 -24.43
N LEU A 271 28.55 -19.95 -23.50
CA LEU A 271 27.73 -18.76 -23.80
C LEU A 271 28.43 -17.80 -24.76
N ILE A 272 29.75 -17.58 -24.59
CA ILE A 272 30.56 -16.78 -25.52
C ILE A 272 30.62 -17.47 -26.89
N LYS A 273 30.80 -18.79 -26.93
CA LYS A 273 30.81 -19.56 -28.18
C LYS A 273 29.47 -19.49 -28.91
N ARG A 274 28.35 -19.38 -28.18
CA ARG A 274 27.00 -19.15 -28.72
C ARG A 274 26.76 -17.70 -29.16
N GLY A 275 27.70 -16.79 -28.92
CA GLY A 275 27.67 -15.41 -29.43
C GLY A 275 27.33 -14.34 -28.40
N LEU A 276 27.15 -14.68 -27.12
CA LEU A 276 27.03 -13.66 -26.07
C LEU A 276 28.36 -12.95 -25.86
N SER A 277 28.32 -11.63 -25.69
CA SER A 277 29.51 -10.82 -25.43
C SER A 277 30.04 -11.09 -24.03
N GLU A 278 31.37 -11.10 -23.90
CA GLU A 278 32.03 -11.29 -22.62
C GLU A 278 31.68 -10.18 -21.62
N THR A 279 31.61 -8.93 -22.08
CA THR A 279 31.21 -7.77 -21.26
C THR A 279 29.80 -7.92 -20.69
N PHE A 280 28.84 -8.43 -21.47
CA PHE A 280 27.48 -8.65 -20.96
C PHE A 280 27.46 -9.69 -19.85
N ILE A 281 28.17 -10.81 -20.03
CA ILE A 281 28.29 -11.86 -19.02
C ILE A 281 28.94 -11.31 -17.75
N GLU A 282 30.02 -10.55 -17.87
CA GLU A 282 30.73 -9.95 -16.72
C GLU A 282 29.84 -9.01 -15.90
N VAL A 283 29.03 -8.17 -16.56
CA VAL A 283 28.11 -7.27 -15.87
C VAL A 283 27.00 -8.06 -15.15
N LEU A 284 26.45 -9.11 -15.77
CA LEU A 284 25.46 -9.96 -15.11
C LEU A 284 26.07 -10.77 -13.94
N GLU A 285 27.31 -11.24 -14.06
CA GLU A 285 28.03 -11.91 -12.97
C GLU A 285 28.27 -10.98 -11.78
N ALA A 286 28.45 -9.67 -12.03
CA ALA A 286 28.61 -8.67 -10.99
C ALA A 286 27.31 -8.34 -10.22
N GLY A 287 26.16 -8.83 -10.69
CA GLY A 287 24.88 -8.74 -10.00
C GLY A 287 23.98 -7.56 -10.45
N PRO A 288 22.75 -7.49 -9.91
CA PRO A 288 21.73 -6.56 -10.38
C PRO A 288 22.10 -5.09 -10.18
N THR A 289 22.83 -4.73 -9.11
CA THR A 289 23.27 -3.35 -8.88
C THR A 289 24.24 -2.88 -9.96
N ALA A 290 25.24 -3.71 -10.29
CA ALA A 290 26.19 -3.41 -11.36
C ALA A 290 25.49 -3.27 -12.72
N TYR A 291 24.49 -4.13 -12.98
CA TYR A 291 23.66 -4.02 -14.19
C TYR A 291 22.88 -2.70 -14.25
N VAL A 292 22.23 -2.31 -13.15
CA VAL A 292 21.50 -1.03 -13.05
C VAL A 292 22.43 0.17 -13.27
N ASP A 293 23.64 0.14 -12.71
CA ASP A 293 24.62 1.21 -12.87
C ASP A 293 25.10 1.35 -14.33
N VAL A 294 25.12 0.25 -15.10
CA VAL A 294 25.44 0.26 -16.53
C VAL A 294 24.29 0.82 -17.37
N ILE A 295 23.05 0.38 -17.14
CA ILE A 295 21.90 0.82 -17.96
C ILE A 295 21.36 2.20 -17.55
N SER A 296 21.62 2.63 -16.32
CA SER A 296 21.17 3.89 -15.74
C SER A 296 22.30 4.57 -14.95
N PRO A 297 23.40 4.97 -15.63
CA PRO A 297 24.55 5.55 -14.97
C PRO A 297 24.21 6.89 -14.33
N LYS A 298 24.86 7.19 -13.20
CA LYS A 298 24.74 8.46 -12.47
C LYS A 298 25.19 9.62 -13.38
N GLU A 299 24.23 10.42 -13.84
CA GLU A 299 24.44 11.54 -14.77
C GLU A 299 24.01 12.86 -14.13
N ALA A 300 24.68 13.96 -14.49
CA ALA A 300 24.30 15.30 -14.04
C ALA A 300 22.92 15.69 -14.59
N GLY A 301 22.09 16.35 -13.77
CA GLY A 301 20.72 16.74 -14.14
C GLY A 301 19.67 15.63 -14.04
N LYS A 302 20.07 14.39 -13.67
CA LYS A 302 19.16 13.25 -13.43
C LYS A 302 19.16 12.89 -11.95
N ALA A 303 18.61 13.78 -11.11
CA ALA A 303 18.70 13.67 -9.64
C ALA A 303 18.22 12.32 -9.09
N TRP A 304 17.23 11.69 -9.71
CA TRP A 304 16.71 10.37 -9.32
C TRP A 304 17.73 9.23 -9.45
N ARG A 305 18.79 9.40 -10.24
CA ARG A 305 19.89 8.41 -10.32
C ARG A 305 20.86 8.50 -9.14
N TRP A 306 20.82 9.62 -8.40
CA TRP A 306 21.64 9.85 -7.21
C TRP A 306 20.90 9.58 -5.91
N ASP A 307 19.57 9.59 -5.92
CA ASP A 307 18.75 9.30 -4.74
C ASP A 307 18.68 7.78 -4.48
N GLU A 308 19.21 7.35 -3.33
CA GLU A 308 19.22 5.96 -2.88
C GLU A 308 17.83 5.42 -2.49
N ASN A 309 16.88 6.33 -2.26
CA ASN A 309 15.47 5.99 -2.02
C ASN A 309 14.73 5.70 -3.33
N VAL A 310 15.26 6.12 -4.48
CA VAL A 310 14.71 5.76 -5.80
C VAL A 310 15.20 4.38 -6.18
N LYS A 311 14.30 3.40 -6.01
CA LYS A 311 14.57 2.00 -6.31
C LYS A 311 14.76 1.75 -7.83
N PRO A 312 15.58 0.76 -8.22
CA PRO A 312 15.86 0.43 -9.62
C PRO A 312 14.66 0.43 -10.56
N ARG A 313 13.50 -0.12 -10.15
CA ARG A 313 12.30 -0.08 -10.99
C ARG A 313 11.76 1.33 -11.21
N VAL A 314 11.68 2.16 -10.16
CA VAL A 314 11.26 3.56 -10.29
C VAL A 314 12.25 4.34 -11.16
N ARG A 315 13.55 4.08 -10.98
CA ARG A 315 14.62 4.69 -11.79
C ARG A 315 14.48 4.35 -13.28
N ASP A 316 14.25 3.08 -13.62
CA ASP A 316 14.02 2.63 -14.99
C ASP A 316 12.80 3.29 -15.62
N ILE A 317 11.70 3.44 -14.88
CA ILE A 317 10.51 4.15 -15.35
C ILE A 317 10.80 5.62 -15.64
N LEU A 318 11.48 6.32 -14.72
CA LEU A 318 11.86 7.72 -14.92
C LEU A 318 12.79 7.88 -16.12
N ASP A 319 13.71 6.94 -16.34
CA ASP A 319 14.56 6.92 -17.53
C ASP A 319 13.75 6.68 -18.82
N VAL A 320 12.77 5.78 -18.80
CA VAL A 320 11.87 5.55 -19.95
C VAL A 320 11.03 6.79 -20.25
N LEU A 321 10.53 7.49 -19.23
CA LEU A 321 9.76 8.72 -19.43
C LEU A 321 10.61 9.85 -20.01
N ASP A 322 11.84 9.99 -19.51
CA ASP A 322 12.79 11.00 -19.98
C ASP A 322 13.25 10.75 -21.42
N GLN A 323 13.47 9.48 -21.79
CA GLN A 323 14.06 9.10 -23.08
C GLN A 323 13.05 8.59 -24.10
N ARG A 324 11.81 8.34 -23.67
CA ARG A 324 10.74 7.66 -24.43
C ARG A 324 11.10 6.25 -24.90
N HIS A 325 12.17 5.67 -24.35
CA HIS A 325 12.67 4.34 -24.71
C HIS A 325 13.26 3.66 -23.48
N LYS A 326 13.09 2.35 -23.39
CA LYS A 326 13.78 1.50 -22.42
C LYS A 326 15.21 1.23 -22.87
N ARG A 327 16.15 1.34 -21.94
CA ARG A 327 17.55 0.95 -22.15
C ARG A 327 17.82 -0.47 -21.65
N SER A 328 18.72 -1.18 -22.32
CA SER A 328 19.30 -2.45 -21.86
C SER A 328 20.74 -2.57 -22.38
N LEU A 329 21.60 -3.29 -21.66
CA LEU A 329 22.90 -3.67 -22.19
C LEU A 329 22.72 -4.66 -23.36
N SER A 330 23.47 -4.47 -24.45
CA SER A 330 23.46 -5.40 -25.58
C SER A 330 24.10 -6.73 -25.16
N PRO A 331 23.44 -7.87 -25.40
CA PRO A 331 24.00 -9.18 -25.13
C PRO A 331 25.00 -9.62 -26.20
N PHE A 332 24.97 -9.01 -27.39
CA PHE A 332 25.76 -9.44 -28.56
C PHE A 332 26.84 -8.44 -28.98
N ALA A 333 26.77 -7.20 -28.48
CA ALA A 333 27.72 -6.13 -28.79
C ALA A 333 28.12 -5.38 -27.51
N SER A 334 29.19 -4.59 -27.57
CA SER A 334 29.51 -3.65 -26.51
C SER A 334 28.61 -2.41 -26.62
N GLY A 335 27.84 -2.12 -25.57
CA GLY A 335 27.07 -0.88 -25.46
C GLY A 335 25.59 -1.08 -25.12
N LEU A 336 24.91 0.05 -24.93
CA LEU A 336 23.49 0.08 -24.60
C LEU A 336 22.63 0.09 -25.87
N LEU A 337 21.52 -0.63 -25.82
CA LEU A 337 20.44 -0.58 -26.80
C LEU A 337 19.24 0.13 -26.20
N GLN A 338 18.39 0.66 -27.06
CA GLN A 338 17.15 1.33 -26.69
C GLN A 338 15.97 0.70 -27.46
N THR A 339 14.81 0.61 -26.82
CA THR A 339 13.58 0.15 -27.47
C THR A 339 12.36 0.85 -26.89
N GLY A 340 11.40 1.21 -27.75
CA GLY A 340 10.05 1.61 -27.33
C GLY A 340 9.08 0.43 -27.30
N ARG A 341 9.55 -0.77 -27.64
CA ARG A 341 8.70 -1.90 -28.00
C ARG A 341 8.40 -2.81 -26.82
N MET A 342 7.31 -2.51 -26.12
CA MET A 342 6.76 -3.38 -25.09
C MET A 342 5.88 -4.47 -25.74
N ILE A 343 6.13 -5.74 -25.39
CA ILE A 343 5.48 -6.91 -26.03
C ILE A 343 4.60 -7.70 -25.06
N GLY A 344 4.58 -7.31 -23.80
CA GLY A 344 3.70 -7.81 -22.75
C GLY A 344 4.00 -7.07 -21.46
N THR A 345 3.17 -7.27 -20.43
CA THR A 345 3.39 -6.67 -19.12
C THR A 345 4.79 -7.00 -18.59
N GLU A 346 5.56 -5.95 -18.31
CA GLU A 346 6.97 -6.02 -17.88
C GLU A 346 7.94 -6.68 -18.88
N ALA A 347 7.62 -6.79 -20.17
CA ALA A 347 8.48 -7.42 -21.19
C ALA A 347 8.69 -6.54 -22.43
N PHE A 348 9.96 -6.38 -22.83
CA PHE A 348 10.39 -5.50 -23.92
C PHE A 348 11.22 -6.26 -24.97
N ALA A 349 10.90 -6.06 -26.25
CA ALA A 349 11.67 -6.60 -27.37
C ALA A 349 12.79 -5.65 -27.79
N PHE A 350 13.98 -6.19 -28.00
CA PHE A 350 15.13 -5.47 -28.56
C PHE A 350 15.49 -6.08 -29.92
N PRO A 351 15.07 -5.45 -31.04
CA PRO A 351 15.37 -5.93 -32.38
C PRO A 351 16.88 -5.82 -32.70
N GLN A 352 17.49 -6.93 -33.13
CA GLN A 352 18.88 -6.97 -33.58
C GLN A 352 19.06 -8.01 -34.70
N GLY A 353 18.13 -8.03 -35.67
CA GLY A 353 18.14 -8.97 -36.79
C GLY A 353 17.83 -10.39 -36.35
N GLN A 354 18.78 -11.33 -36.53
CA GLN A 354 18.64 -12.71 -36.02
C GLN A 354 19.01 -12.84 -34.53
N ASN A 355 19.60 -11.80 -33.95
CA ASN A 355 20.03 -11.75 -32.56
C ASN A 355 19.07 -10.92 -31.69
N SER A 356 17.81 -10.78 -32.10
CA SER A 356 16.83 -10.09 -31.28
C SER A 356 16.57 -10.85 -29.99
N PHE A 357 16.32 -10.12 -28.92
CA PHE A 357 16.14 -10.69 -27.59
C PHE A 357 15.04 -9.96 -26.82
N ILE A 358 14.58 -10.56 -25.74
CA ILE A 358 13.56 -9.98 -24.85
C ILE A 358 14.22 -9.71 -23.51
N VAL A 359 13.91 -8.54 -22.95
CA VAL A 359 14.23 -8.21 -21.56
C VAL A 359 12.92 -8.14 -20.80
N ALA A 360 12.81 -8.94 -19.75
CA ALA A 360 11.68 -8.90 -18.86
C ALA A 360 12.11 -8.48 -17.45
N GLN A 361 11.14 -7.89 -16.76
CA GLN A 361 11.29 -7.30 -15.45
C GLN A 361 10.50 -8.08 -14.40
N TRP A 362 10.27 -9.36 -14.64
CA TRP A 362 9.52 -10.22 -13.72
C TRP A 362 10.32 -10.43 -12.43
N CYS A 363 9.67 -10.25 -11.28
CA CYS A 363 10.27 -10.55 -9.98
C CYS A 363 9.19 -11.01 -8.99
N GLU A 364 9.59 -11.65 -7.90
CA GLU A 364 8.68 -11.87 -6.76
C GLU A 364 8.16 -10.51 -6.26
N ALA A 365 6.97 -10.50 -5.66
CA ALA A 365 6.29 -9.28 -5.22
C ALA A 365 7.16 -8.35 -4.37
N GLY A 366 8.03 -8.90 -3.51
CA GLY A 366 8.94 -8.12 -2.65
C GLY A 366 10.17 -7.54 -3.34
N CYS A 367 10.36 -7.78 -4.64
CA CYS A 367 11.52 -7.31 -5.40
C CYS A 367 11.15 -6.10 -6.28
N TYR A 368 12.14 -5.24 -6.54
CA TYR A 368 11.98 -3.96 -7.25
C TYR A 368 13.11 -3.72 -8.26
N LEU A 369 13.70 -4.81 -8.74
CA LEU A 369 14.76 -4.79 -9.74
C LEU A 369 14.20 -4.24 -11.07
N SER A 370 15.05 -3.61 -11.88
CA SER A 370 14.68 -3.19 -13.24
C SER A 370 14.62 -4.41 -14.15
N ASP A 371 15.75 -4.89 -14.64
CA ASP A 371 15.81 -6.01 -15.58
C ASP A 371 16.26 -7.27 -14.86
N THR A 372 15.51 -8.35 -15.05
CA THR A 372 15.67 -9.57 -14.25
C THR A 372 15.80 -10.82 -15.10
N VAL A 373 15.28 -10.81 -16.33
CA VAL A 373 15.26 -11.96 -17.23
C VAL A 373 15.64 -11.51 -18.65
N TRP A 374 16.53 -12.26 -19.30
CA TRP A 374 16.88 -12.10 -20.72
C TRP A 374 16.55 -13.39 -21.47
N ILE A 375 15.75 -13.29 -22.52
CA ILE A 375 15.32 -14.42 -23.35
C ILE A 375 15.98 -14.27 -24.72
N PHE A 376 16.71 -15.29 -25.14
CA PHE A 376 17.43 -15.34 -26.42
C PHE A 376 16.84 -16.44 -27.31
N PRO A 377 15.79 -16.16 -28.10
CA PRO A 377 15.16 -17.18 -28.91
C PRO A 377 16.10 -17.86 -29.92
N SER A 378 17.02 -17.11 -30.53
CA SER A 378 18.02 -17.65 -31.47
C SER A 378 19.06 -18.55 -30.80
N LEU A 379 19.32 -18.35 -29.51
CA LEU A 379 20.25 -19.18 -28.73
C LEU A 379 19.54 -20.25 -27.91
N ARG A 380 18.20 -20.27 -27.89
CA ARG A 380 17.37 -21.06 -26.97
C ARG A 380 17.91 -20.99 -25.55
N THR A 381 18.10 -19.79 -25.04
CA THR A 381 18.70 -19.56 -23.71
C THR A 381 17.89 -18.52 -22.97
N ILE A 382 17.68 -18.74 -21.67
CA ILE A 382 17.07 -17.78 -20.74
C ILE A 382 18.06 -17.54 -19.61
N LEU A 383 18.44 -16.28 -19.40
CA LEU A 383 19.26 -15.87 -18.26
C LEU A 383 18.39 -15.12 -17.26
N PHE A 384 18.65 -15.29 -15.96
CA PHE A 384 17.91 -14.54 -14.94
C PHE A 384 18.67 -14.33 -13.63
N PHE A 385 18.38 -13.23 -12.95
CA PHE A 385 18.90 -12.96 -11.61
C PHE A 385 18.19 -13.82 -10.57
N ARG A 386 18.96 -14.53 -9.72
CA ARG A 386 18.39 -15.27 -8.58
C ARG A 386 17.80 -14.32 -7.52
N GLU A 387 18.32 -13.10 -7.47
CA GLU A 387 17.89 -11.99 -6.63
C GLU A 387 16.45 -11.53 -6.97
N SER A 388 15.93 -11.87 -8.16
CA SER A 388 14.52 -11.71 -8.48
C SER A 388 13.60 -12.60 -7.63
N LYS A 389 14.17 -13.60 -6.94
CA LYS A 389 13.50 -14.64 -6.15
C LYS A 389 12.48 -15.47 -6.93
N ILE A 390 12.50 -15.41 -8.26
CA ILE A 390 11.72 -16.29 -9.12
C ILE A 390 12.49 -17.59 -9.34
N SER A 391 11.79 -18.72 -9.27
CA SER A 391 12.35 -20.02 -9.65
C SER A 391 12.47 -20.15 -11.18
N ALA A 392 13.44 -20.93 -11.66
CA ALA A 392 13.54 -21.24 -13.09
C ALA A 392 12.21 -21.76 -13.68
N LYS A 393 11.47 -22.57 -12.91
CA LYS A 393 10.17 -23.11 -13.28
C LYS A 393 9.12 -22.01 -13.53
N ALA A 394 9.04 -21.02 -12.65
CA ALA A 394 8.12 -19.89 -12.80
C ALA A 394 8.52 -19.00 -13.98
N ILE A 395 9.82 -18.83 -14.24
CA ILE A 395 10.30 -18.13 -15.44
C ILE A 395 9.84 -18.85 -16.71
N THR A 396 10.00 -20.16 -16.80
CA THR A 396 9.49 -20.96 -17.92
C THR A 396 7.99 -20.76 -18.13
N ALA A 397 7.19 -20.70 -17.05
CA ALA A 397 5.76 -20.43 -17.14
C ALA A 397 5.46 -19.02 -17.68
N PHE A 398 6.20 -18.00 -17.22
CA PHE A 398 6.06 -16.63 -17.72
C PHE A 398 6.46 -16.50 -19.20
N VAL A 399 7.54 -17.15 -19.61
CA VAL A 399 7.94 -17.21 -21.03
C VAL A 399 6.90 -17.93 -21.88
N HIS A 400 6.32 -19.02 -21.38
CA HIS A 400 5.24 -19.73 -22.08
C HIS A 400 4.02 -18.86 -22.27
N ARG A 401 3.57 -18.18 -21.21
CA ARG A 401 2.45 -17.24 -21.27
C ARG A 401 2.72 -16.12 -22.27
N LEU A 402 3.93 -15.56 -22.25
CA LEU A 402 4.35 -14.51 -23.18
C LEU A 402 4.34 -15.00 -24.63
N PHE A 403 4.95 -16.15 -24.94
CA PHE A 403 4.96 -16.69 -26.30
C PHE A 403 3.57 -17.13 -26.78
N PHE A 404 2.75 -17.66 -25.88
CA PHE A 404 1.37 -17.97 -26.18
C PHE A 404 0.57 -16.70 -26.51
N HIS A 405 0.83 -15.62 -25.79
CA HIS A 405 0.25 -14.31 -26.09
C HIS A 405 0.62 -13.85 -27.51
N PHE A 406 1.89 -13.98 -27.91
CA PHE A 406 2.32 -13.66 -29.28
C PHE A 406 1.55 -14.46 -30.33
N ALA A 407 1.45 -15.78 -30.13
CA ALA A 407 0.75 -16.66 -31.05
C ALA A 407 -0.76 -16.31 -31.13
N LYS A 408 -1.40 -16.09 -29.98
CA LYS A 408 -2.84 -15.81 -29.86
C LYS A 408 -3.25 -14.52 -30.54
N PHE A 409 -2.43 -13.47 -30.41
CA PHE A 409 -2.77 -12.13 -30.88
C PHE A 409 -1.99 -11.68 -32.11
N SER A 410 -1.24 -12.58 -32.72
CA SER A 410 -0.48 -12.35 -33.96
C SER A 410 -1.29 -11.77 -35.13
N VAL A 411 -2.61 -11.91 -35.13
CA VAL A 411 -3.51 -11.35 -36.14
C VAL A 411 -3.68 -9.83 -36.00
N LEU A 412 -3.47 -9.29 -34.79
CA LEU A 412 -3.40 -7.85 -34.59
C LEU A 412 -2.07 -7.40 -35.19
N ALA A 413 -2.13 -6.63 -36.28
CA ALA A 413 -0.96 -6.12 -36.97
C ALA A 413 -0.12 -5.27 -36.01
N TYR A 414 0.84 -5.90 -35.34
CA TYR A 414 1.76 -5.22 -34.45
C TYR A 414 2.57 -4.24 -35.32
N PRO A 415 2.61 -2.93 -34.99
CA PRO A 415 3.31 -1.96 -35.82
C PRO A 415 4.77 -2.39 -36.02
N SER A 416 5.19 -2.59 -37.27
CA SER A 416 6.55 -3.03 -37.60
C SER A 416 7.60 -1.93 -37.44
N SER A 417 7.21 -0.73 -37.02
CA SER A 417 8.12 0.41 -36.89
C SER A 417 8.70 0.50 -35.48
N ASP A 418 10.02 0.60 -35.38
CA ASP A 418 10.75 0.98 -34.15
C ASP A 418 10.35 2.38 -33.62
N ALA A 419 9.63 3.17 -34.41
CA ALA A 419 9.12 4.47 -34.02
C ALA A 419 8.07 4.31 -32.91
N PHE A 420 8.43 4.78 -31.72
CA PHE A 420 7.53 4.98 -30.60
C PHE A 420 6.34 5.87 -31.03
N ASN A 421 5.18 5.25 -31.27
CA ASN A 421 3.95 5.94 -31.72
C ASN A 421 2.81 5.89 -30.69
N GLY A 422 2.99 5.17 -29.57
CA GLY A 422 1.96 4.98 -28.54
C GLY A 422 2.05 5.98 -27.39
N SER A 423 1.09 5.92 -26.47
CA SER A 423 1.15 6.61 -25.19
C SER A 423 1.94 5.80 -24.16
N ILE A 424 2.68 6.49 -23.26
CA ILE A 424 3.28 5.90 -22.06
C ILE A 424 2.34 6.13 -20.88
N HIS A 425 1.86 5.03 -20.31
CA HIS A 425 1.09 4.99 -19.09
C HIS A 425 1.93 4.38 -17.96
N VAL A 426 1.78 4.90 -16.75
CA VAL A 426 2.38 4.33 -15.54
C VAL A 426 1.28 3.75 -14.66
N VAL A 427 1.45 2.52 -14.19
CA VAL A 427 0.47 1.76 -13.40
C VAL A 427 1.13 1.12 -12.19
N ALA A 428 0.40 0.99 -11.08
CA ALA A 428 0.85 0.15 -9.96
C ALA A 428 0.50 -1.33 -10.23
N PRO A 429 1.32 -2.30 -9.79
CA PRO A 429 1.05 -3.73 -9.97
C PRO A 429 -0.22 -4.20 -9.25
N VAL A 430 -0.79 -5.29 -9.76
CA VAL A 430 -1.93 -6.01 -9.17
C VAL A 430 -1.41 -6.88 -8.02
N LEU A 431 -1.56 -6.42 -6.78
CA LEU A 431 -1.08 -7.12 -5.58
C LEU A 431 -2.21 -7.34 -4.57
N PRO A 432 -2.91 -8.50 -4.59
CA PRO A 432 -4.05 -8.78 -3.71
C PRO A 432 -3.62 -9.16 -2.29
N HIS A 433 -2.64 -8.44 -1.72
CA HIS A 433 -2.10 -8.67 -0.38
C HIS A 433 -1.71 -7.34 0.24
N ILE A 434 -2.36 -6.92 1.33
CA ILE A 434 -2.24 -5.57 1.89
C ILE A 434 -0.79 -5.13 2.14
N GLY A 435 0.04 -6.04 2.65
CA GLY A 435 1.46 -5.76 2.83
C GLY A 435 2.18 -5.44 1.52
N HIS A 436 1.95 -6.23 0.47
CA HIS A 436 2.62 -6.03 -0.82
C HIS A 436 2.00 -4.87 -1.61
N TYR A 437 0.71 -4.62 -1.45
CA TYR A 437 0.06 -3.44 -1.98
C TYR A 437 0.66 -2.15 -1.39
N ILE A 438 0.83 -2.05 -0.06
CA ILE A 438 1.49 -0.90 0.57
C ILE A 438 2.97 -0.85 0.18
N TRP A 439 3.67 -1.97 0.35
CA TRP A 439 5.11 -2.05 0.22
C TRP A 439 5.61 -1.93 -1.21
N ASN A 440 4.88 -2.48 -2.18
CA ASN A 440 5.35 -2.61 -3.56
C ASN A 440 4.50 -1.87 -4.57
N ALA A 441 3.18 -1.79 -4.40
CA ALA A 441 2.32 -1.11 -5.37
C ALA A 441 2.33 0.41 -5.18
N ILE A 442 1.96 0.90 -3.99
CA ILE A 442 1.78 2.36 -3.79
C ILE A 442 3.05 3.08 -3.34
N SER A 443 4.04 2.36 -2.81
CA SER A 443 5.34 2.91 -2.37
C SER A 443 6.14 3.58 -3.49
N GLY A 444 5.92 3.18 -4.74
CA GLY A 444 6.61 3.76 -5.88
C GLY A 444 6.14 5.17 -6.25
N TRP A 445 4.94 5.58 -5.83
CA TRP A 445 4.35 6.85 -6.26
C TRP A 445 5.07 8.08 -5.69
N SER A 446 5.53 8.03 -4.44
CA SER A 446 6.24 9.16 -3.80
C SER A 446 7.54 9.53 -4.55
N PRO A 447 8.50 8.60 -4.75
CA PRO A 447 9.69 8.91 -5.55
C PRO A 447 9.36 9.18 -7.01
N PHE A 448 8.30 8.57 -7.57
CA PHE A 448 7.86 8.88 -8.94
C PHE A 448 7.45 10.35 -9.08
N PHE A 449 6.51 10.85 -8.27
CA PHE A 449 6.03 12.24 -8.37
C PHE A 449 7.05 13.27 -7.88
N ARG A 450 8.04 12.86 -7.08
CA ARG A 450 9.18 13.71 -6.72
C ARG A 450 10.03 14.10 -7.94
N TYR A 451 10.18 13.20 -8.91
CA TYR A 451 11.14 13.36 -10.01
C TYR A 451 10.52 13.43 -11.40
N ALA A 452 9.40 12.75 -11.65
CA ALA A 452 8.70 12.81 -12.92
C ALA A 452 8.20 14.23 -13.15
N LYS A 453 8.57 14.86 -14.27
CA LYS A 453 7.96 16.15 -14.62
C LYS A 453 6.51 15.89 -15.00
N ARG A 454 5.65 16.86 -14.68
CA ARG A 454 4.19 16.81 -14.92
C ARG A 454 3.75 16.56 -16.37
N THR A 455 4.67 16.58 -17.34
CA THR A 455 4.40 16.43 -18.78
C THR A 455 5.08 15.21 -19.42
N GLU A 456 5.78 14.36 -18.65
CA GLU A 456 6.64 13.31 -19.24
C GLU A 456 5.90 11.98 -19.48
N ALA A 457 4.89 11.66 -18.67
CA ALA A 457 3.97 10.55 -18.94
C ALA A 457 2.73 11.05 -19.70
N ASP A 458 2.31 10.32 -20.73
CA ASP A 458 1.09 10.66 -21.48
C ASP A 458 -0.17 10.39 -20.67
N GLY A 459 -0.09 9.39 -19.76
CA GLY A 459 -1.19 9.00 -18.91
C GLY A 459 -0.74 8.29 -17.63
N LEU A 460 -1.65 8.12 -16.68
CA LEU A 460 -1.53 7.08 -15.65
C LEU A 460 -2.59 6.02 -15.92
N ALA A 461 -2.40 4.81 -15.40
CA ALA A 461 -3.40 3.77 -15.45
C ALA A 461 -3.75 3.26 -14.04
N VAL A 462 -4.96 2.73 -13.89
CA VAL A 462 -5.47 2.18 -12.62
C VAL A 462 -6.29 0.92 -12.90
N TYR A 463 -6.02 -0.14 -12.14
CA TYR A 463 -6.85 -1.35 -12.13
C TYR A 463 -8.10 -1.13 -11.27
N GLN A 464 -9.29 -1.25 -11.88
CA GLN A 464 -10.55 -0.81 -11.25
C GLN A 464 -10.91 -1.57 -9.96
N ASN A 465 -10.50 -2.83 -9.82
CA ASN A 465 -10.94 -3.72 -8.74
C ASN A 465 -9.82 -4.14 -7.78
N MET A 466 -8.69 -3.40 -7.75
CA MET A 466 -7.48 -3.82 -7.03
C MET A 466 -6.98 -2.84 -5.95
N SER A 467 -7.70 -1.74 -5.71
CA SER A 467 -7.37 -0.79 -4.64
C SER A 467 -7.81 -1.34 -3.28
N ILE A 468 -6.86 -1.74 -2.42
CA ILE A 468 -7.17 -2.22 -1.07
C ILE A 468 -7.57 -1.07 -0.13
N ILE A 469 -6.91 0.07 -0.22
CA ILE A 469 -7.17 1.26 0.61
C ILE A 469 -7.48 2.45 -0.29
N CYS A 470 -6.57 2.73 -1.21
CA CYS A 470 -6.60 3.87 -2.12
C CYS A 470 -5.94 3.57 -3.47
N ASP A 471 -5.99 4.50 -4.40
CA ASP A 471 -5.13 4.46 -5.56
C ASP A 471 -4.51 5.83 -5.81
N VAL A 472 -3.82 5.96 -6.94
CA VAL A 472 -3.12 7.20 -7.28
C VAL A 472 -4.06 8.41 -7.34
N ARG A 473 -5.36 8.22 -7.64
CA ARG A 473 -6.40 9.26 -7.65
C ARG A 473 -6.62 9.86 -6.27
N ASP A 474 -6.58 9.03 -5.24
CA ASP A 474 -6.79 9.49 -3.87
C ASP A 474 -5.50 10.04 -3.29
N LEU A 475 -4.36 9.44 -3.64
CA LEU A 475 -3.06 9.78 -3.06
C LEU A 475 -2.45 11.06 -3.64
N TYR A 476 -2.58 11.29 -4.95
CA TYR A 476 -1.98 12.41 -5.66
C TYR A 476 -2.96 13.12 -6.62
N PRO A 477 -4.18 13.47 -6.18
CA PRO A 477 -5.18 14.11 -7.05
C PRO A 477 -4.66 15.38 -7.72
N GLU A 478 -3.79 16.13 -7.03
CA GLU A 478 -3.21 17.38 -7.53
C GLU A 478 -2.17 17.19 -8.64
N GLN A 479 -1.61 15.98 -8.78
CA GLN A 479 -0.63 15.66 -9.82
C GLN A 479 -1.29 15.06 -11.07
N ILE A 480 -2.54 14.61 -10.97
CA ILE A 480 -3.28 13.99 -12.08
C ILE A 480 -3.96 15.08 -12.91
N LYS A 481 -3.36 15.40 -14.06
CA LYS A 481 -3.94 16.33 -15.04
C LYS A 481 -4.35 15.65 -16.35
N GLN A 482 -3.74 14.52 -16.64
CA GLN A 482 -4.03 13.66 -17.79
C GLN A 482 -5.22 12.74 -17.54
N PRO A 483 -5.89 12.28 -18.62
CA PRO A 483 -6.86 11.19 -18.53
C PRO A 483 -6.24 9.94 -17.90
N LEU A 484 -7.04 9.25 -17.09
CA LEU A 484 -6.67 7.96 -16.50
C LEU A 484 -7.12 6.82 -17.41
N LEU A 485 -6.21 5.93 -17.72
CA LEU A 485 -6.52 4.66 -18.37
C LEU A 485 -7.06 3.69 -17.30
N LEU A 486 -8.30 3.26 -17.45
CA LEU A 486 -8.91 2.30 -16.55
C LEU A 486 -8.72 0.90 -17.13
N LEU A 487 -8.08 0.03 -16.36
CA LEU A 487 -7.81 -1.36 -16.73
C LEU A 487 -8.67 -2.28 -15.87
N ASN A 488 -9.25 -3.32 -16.48
CA ASN A 488 -10.02 -4.32 -15.73
C ASN A 488 -9.09 -5.33 -15.04
N ASP A 489 -8.06 -5.78 -15.75
CA ASP A 489 -7.10 -6.81 -15.33
C ASP A 489 -5.80 -6.71 -16.16
N GLU A 490 -4.84 -7.59 -15.90
CA GLU A 490 -3.57 -7.64 -16.64
C GLU A 490 -3.76 -7.99 -18.13
N GLN A 491 -4.83 -8.69 -18.50
CA GLN A 491 -5.10 -9.03 -19.90
C GLN A 491 -5.49 -7.78 -20.71
N ASP A 492 -6.28 -6.88 -20.11
CA ASP A 492 -6.59 -5.57 -20.69
C ASP A 492 -5.30 -4.75 -20.91
N ALA A 493 -4.38 -4.78 -19.94
CA ALA A 493 -3.07 -4.14 -20.08
C ALA A 493 -2.26 -4.74 -21.25
N ASP A 494 -2.20 -6.07 -21.36
CA ASP A 494 -1.50 -6.74 -22.46
C ASP A 494 -2.11 -6.41 -23.83
N LEU A 495 -3.44 -6.32 -23.94
CA LEU A 495 -4.12 -5.93 -25.18
C LEU A 495 -3.76 -4.49 -25.61
N ARG A 496 -3.64 -3.57 -24.65
CA ARG A 496 -3.18 -2.19 -24.89
C ARG A 496 -1.73 -2.15 -25.37
N ILE A 497 -0.87 -2.96 -24.75
CA ILE A 497 0.52 -3.11 -25.14
C ILE A 497 0.64 -3.62 -26.58
N LEU A 498 -0.18 -4.61 -26.94
CA LEU A 498 -0.25 -5.11 -28.32
C LEU A 498 -0.79 -4.08 -29.33
N ALA A 499 -1.61 -3.15 -28.87
CA ALA A 499 -2.06 -2.01 -29.68
C ALA A 499 -0.98 -0.91 -29.82
N GLY A 500 0.20 -1.10 -29.22
CA GLY A 500 1.34 -0.20 -29.33
C GLY A 500 1.50 0.79 -28.17
N GLU A 501 0.65 0.72 -27.14
CA GLU A 501 0.83 1.50 -25.92
C GLU A 501 1.99 0.94 -25.06
N THR A 502 2.59 1.77 -24.20
CA THR A 502 3.58 1.32 -23.21
C THR A 502 2.98 1.47 -21.82
N ILE A 503 2.87 0.37 -21.07
CA ILE A 503 2.30 0.37 -19.72
C ILE A 503 3.39 -0.04 -18.72
N LEU A 504 3.97 0.95 -18.05
CA LEU A 504 5.07 0.78 -17.12
C LEU A 504 4.58 0.44 -15.71
N THR A 505 4.99 -0.71 -15.17
CA THR A 505 4.60 -1.17 -13.84
C THR A 505 5.53 -0.62 -12.75
N LEU A 506 5.02 0.30 -11.95
CA LEU A 506 5.70 0.99 -10.88
C LEU A 506 5.82 0.12 -9.63
N LYS A 507 7.05 -0.18 -9.20
CA LYS A 507 7.34 -0.94 -7.97
C LYS A 507 8.41 -0.25 -7.12
N SER A 508 8.22 -0.24 -5.81
CA SER A 508 9.25 0.14 -4.84
C SER A 508 9.16 -0.78 -3.63
N ASN A 509 9.85 -0.45 -2.54
CA ASN A 509 9.85 -1.21 -1.30
C ASN A 509 10.12 -0.31 -0.07
N TYR A 510 9.89 1.00 -0.19
CA TYR A 510 10.17 1.94 0.88
C TYR A 510 9.00 2.92 1.05
N ILE A 511 8.48 3.01 2.26
CA ILE A 511 7.37 3.88 2.61
C ILE A 511 7.92 5.18 3.19
N THR A 512 7.78 6.27 2.43
CA THR A 512 8.12 7.61 2.91
C THR A 512 7.07 8.11 3.91
N GLU A 513 7.46 9.03 4.77
CA GLU A 513 6.54 9.69 5.70
C GLU A 513 5.44 10.44 4.93
N GLU A 514 5.79 11.05 3.80
CA GLU A 514 4.87 11.73 2.89
C GLU A 514 3.79 10.77 2.34
N LEU A 515 4.19 9.59 1.86
CA LEU A 515 3.24 8.59 1.37
C LEU A 515 2.33 8.09 2.50
N ALA A 516 2.90 7.77 3.67
CA ALA A 516 2.12 7.31 4.81
C ALA A 516 1.03 8.34 5.18
N ASN A 517 1.39 9.62 5.27
CA ASN A 517 0.46 10.70 5.53
C ASN A 517 -0.65 10.82 4.47
N ARG A 518 -0.32 10.67 3.18
CA ARG A 518 -1.33 10.66 2.11
C ARG A 518 -2.28 9.47 2.21
N VAL A 519 -1.78 8.28 2.53
CA VAL A 519 -2.63 7.10 2.76
C VAL A 519 -3.56 7.35 3.94
N MET A 520 -3.05 7.97 5.02
CA MET A 520 -3.84 8.31 6.20
C MET A 520 -4.98 9.30 5.89
N ILE A 521 -4.69 10.34 5.12
CA ILE A 521 -5.69 11.32 4.66
C ILE A 521 -6.73 10.65 3.75
N ALA A 522 -6.29 9.92 2.73
CA ALA A 522 -7.16 9.22 1.80
C ALA A 522 -8.05 8.19 2.52
N ALA A 523 -7.50 7.50 3.52
CA ALA A 523 -8.25 6.57 4.35
C ALA A 523 -9.31 7.31 5.20
N ALA A 524 -8.98 8.46 5.79
CA ALA A 524 -9.93 9.26 6.55
C ALA A 524 -11.11 9.76 5.70
N ASP A 525 -10.85 10.18 4.45
CA ASP A 525 -11.89 10.64 3.52
C ASP A 525 -12.83 9.50 3.09
N LYS A 526 -12.31 8.27 3.01
CA LYS A 526 -13.07 7.07 2.63
C LYS A 526 -13.74 6.38 3.80
N ALA A 527 -13.18 6.49 4.99
CA ALA A 527 -13.72 5.86 6.20
C ALA A 527 -15.08 6.50 6.54
N LYS A 528 -16.14 5.72 6.37
CA LYS A 528 -17.52 6.11 6.64
C LYS A 528 -18.15 4.98 7.41
N GLY A 529 -18.51 5.20 8.67
CA GLY A 529 -19.09 4.12 9.45
C GLY A 529 -19.36 4.51 10.89
N THR A 530 -20.20 3.73 11.54
CA THR A 530 -20.44 3.83 12.99
C THR A 530 -19.19 3.44 13.77
N ILE A 531 -18.37 2.53 13.23
CA ILE A 531 -17.14 2.04 13.87
C ILE A 531 -16.15 3.17 14.21
N ILE A 532 -16.04 4.20 13.37
CA ILE A 532 -15.17 5.35 13.63
C ILE A 532 -15.72 6.21 14.76
N GLU A 533 -17.04 6.38 14.86
CA GLU A 533 -17.66 7.11 15.96
C GLU A 533 -17.58 6.32 17.28
N GLU A 534 -17.74 5.01 17.21
CA GLU A 534 -17.55 4.09 18.35
C GLU A 534 -16.10 4.16 18.85
N ALA A 535 -15.12 4.14 17.96
CA ALA A 535 -13.71 4.31 18.32
C ALA A 535 -13.43 5.68 18.96
N ARG A 536 -14.02 6.76 18.42
CA ARG A 536 -13.92 8.10 19.04
C ARG A 536 -14.59 8.15 20.41
N ALA A 537 -15.69 7.44 20.60
CA ALA A 537 -16.37 7.35 21.88
C ALA A 537 -15.50 6.59 22.89
N LEU A 538 -14.99 5.41 22.51
CA LEU A 538 -14.05 4.62 23.29
C LEU A 538 -12.84 5.45 23.72
N ARG A 539 -12.21 6.14 22.77
CA ARG A 539 -11.01 6.97 22.98
C ARG A 539 -11.21 8.08 24.02
N LYS A 540 -12.43 8.58 24.25
CA LYS A 540 -12.70 9.60 25.29
C LYS A 540 -12.57 9.05 26.71
N HIS A 541 -12.67 7.73 26.86
CA HIS A 541 -12.71 7.06 28.16
C HIS A 541 -11.45 6.24 28.43
N CYS A 542 -10.61 6.00 27.43
CA CYS A 542 -9.44 5.15 27.57
C CYS A 542 -8.10 5.79 27.15
N PHE A 543 -7.06 5.54 27.93
CA PHE A 543 -5.66 5.75 27.60
C PHE A 543 -4.78 4.75 28.40
N PRO A 544 -3.85 4.03 27.74
CA PRO A 544 -3.64 3.99 26.29
C PRO A 544 -4.76 3.24 25.55
N LEU A 545 -4.92 3.51 24.27
CA LEU A 545 -5.76 2.71 23.36
C LEU A 545 -4.86 1.78 22.56
N VAL A 546 -5.00 0.47 22.75
CA VAL A 546 -4.09 -0.53 22.18
C VAL A 546 -4.80 -1.33 21.09
N LEU A 547 -4.20 -1.38 19.90
CA LEU A 547 -4.69 -2.18 18.80
C LEU A 547 -4.15 -3.62 18.92
N VAL A 548 -5.04 -4.60 19.00
CA VAL A 548 -4.69 -6.02 19.07
C VAL A 548 -5.19 -6.72 17.83
N THR A 549 -4.32 -7.43 17.11
CA THR A 549 -4.74 -8.11 15.87
C THR A 549 -4.84 -9.62 15.99
N LEU A 550 -5.84 -10.19 15.34
CA LEU A 550 -6.01 -11.64 15.21
C LEU A 550 -5.32 -12.17 13.95
N ARG A 551 -4.96 -13.46 14.00
CA ARG A 551 -4.54 -14.21 12.82
C ARG A 551 -4.98 -15.66 12.92
N LEU A 552 -5.61 -16.18 11.87
CA LEU A 552 -6.05 -17.58 11.76
C LEU A 552 -5.37 -18.34 10.62
N GLY A 553 -5.52 -19.67 10.63
CA GLY A 553 -5.06 -20.60 9.59
C GLY A 553 -3.55 -20.91 9.59
N ASN A 554 -2.69 -19.90 9.65
CA ASN A 554 -1.23 -20.07 9.70
C ASN A 554 -0.55 -19.02 10.57
N ARG A 555 0.59 -19.37 11.16
CA ARG A 555 1.28 -18.54 12.17
C ARG A 555 0.28 -18.01 13.20
N SER A 556 -0.67 -18.86 13.58
CA SER A 556 -1.73 -18.53 14.52
C SER A 556 -1.34 -19.04 15.90
N TRP A 557 -1.67 -18.25 16.92
CA TRP A 557 -1.49 -18.69 18.30
C TRP A 557 -2.60 -19.68 18.68
N ILE A 558 -2.23 -20.92 18.96
CA ILE A 558 -3.13 -21.94 19.50
C ILE A 558 -3.54 -21.54 20.91
N GLY A 559 -4.84 -21.35 21.11
CA GLY A 559 -5.40 -20.81 22.35
C GLY A 559 -5.53 -19.28 22.37
N GLN A 560 -5.43 -18.61 21.21
CA GLN A 560 -5.52 -17.15 21.08
C GLN A 560 -6.75 -16.54 21.80
N ALA A 561 -7.92 -17.18 21.76
CA ALA A 561 -9.12 -16.64 22.43
C ALA A 561 -8.92 -16.46 23.94
N GLU A 562 -8.53 -17.54 24.62
CA GLU A 562 -8.27 -17.55 26.06
C GLU A 562 -7.03 -16.73 26.42
N GLY A 563 -5.96 -16.86 25.65
CA GLY A 563 -4.72 -16.15 25.91
C GLY A 563 -4.83 -14.64 25.76
N LEU A 564 -5.52 -14.15 24.73
CA LEU A 564 -5.73 -12.71 24.55
C LEU A 564 -6.67 -12.13 25.60
N SER A 565 -7.75 -12.84 25.97
CA SER A 565 -8.67 -12.33 27.00
C SER A 565 -7.96 -12.17 28.35
N LEU A 566 -7.20 -13.20 28.79
CA LEU A 566 -6.44 -13.14 30.03
C LEU A 566 -5.34 -12.07 30.02
N MET A 567 -4.66 -11.89 28.88
CA MET A 567 -3.64 -10.86 28.72
C MET A 567 -4.25 -9.44 28.79
N MET A 568 -5.41 -9.21 28.15
CA MET A 568 -6.11 -7.92 28.21
C MET A 568 -6.60 -7.59 29.62
N GLU A 569 -7.17 -8.57 30.34
CA GLU A 569 -7.55 -8.40 31.75
C GLU A 569 -6.34 -8.08 32.63
N GLY A 570 -5.23 -8.80 32.43
CA GLY A 570 -3.99 -8.54 33.14
C GLY A 570 -3.43 -7.13 32.88
N LEU A 571 -3.51 -6.65 31.63
CA LEU A 571 -3.13 -5.27 31.30
C LEU A 571 -4.12 -4.25 31.87
N HIS A 572 -5.42 -4.53 31.88
CA HIS A 572 -6.42 -3.65 32.46
C HIS A 572 -6.28 -3.50 33.98
N ALA A 573 -5.95 -4.60 34.69
CA ALA A 573 -5.67 -4.56 36.12
C ALA A 573 -4.49 -3.62 36.46
N GLU A 574 -3.51 -3.52 35.55
CA GLU A 574 -2.34 -2.66 35.70
C GLU A 574 -2.56 -1.23 35.18
N PHE A 575 -3.34 -1.09 34.11
CA PHE A 575 -3.70 0.17 33.48
C PHE A 575 -5.23 0.29 33.41
N PRO A 576 -5.92 0.72 34.49
CA PRO A 576 -7.39 0.66 34.57
C PRO A 576 -8.13 1.48 33.50
N SER A 577 -7.46 2.42 32.84
CA SER A 577 -8.01 3.19 31.74
C SER A 577 -7.60 2.68 30.36
N ILE A 578 -6.93 1.53 30.24
CA ILE A 578 -6.59 0.96 28.93
C ILE A 578 -7.86 0.59 28.17
N GLY A 579 -7.87 0.82 26.86
CA GLY A 579 -8.90 0.35 25.95
C GLY A 579 -8.28 -0.44 24.81
N PHE A 580 -9.06 -1.31 24.19
CA PHE A 580 -8.57 -2.20 23.13
C PHE A 580 -9.37 -2.05 21.84
N ILE A 581 -8.70 -2.19 20.69
CA ILE A 581 -9.32 -2.39 19.38
C ILE A 581 -8.90 -3.78 18.88
N LEU A 582 -9.86 -4.68 18.66
CA LEU A 582 -9.62 -5.95 17.98
C LEU A 582 -9.72 -5.75 16.47
N ASP A 583 -8.58 -5.85 15.79
CA ASP A 583 -8.50 -5.70 14.34
C ASP A 583 -8.06 -7.02 13.67
N GLY A 584 -8.32 -7.15 12.36
CA GLY A 584 -8.08 -8.39 11.63
C GLY A 584 -8.27 -8.22 10.14
N ILE A 585 -8.84 -9.24 9.50
CA ILE A 585 -9.17 -9.22 8.08
C ILE A 585 -10.20 -8.14 7.78
N ASN A 586 -9.92 -7.35 6.75
CA ASN A 586 -10.78 -6.27 6.26
C ASN A 586 -11.68 -6.72 5.10
N THR A 587 -12.85 -6.11 4.97
CA THR A 587 -13.82 -6.35 3.88
C THR A 587 -13.59 -5.49 2.65
N GLY A 588 -14.33 -5.82 1.58
CA GLY A 588 -14.45 -4.97 0.39
C GLY A 588 -13.22 -5.02 -0.52
N VAL A 589 -12.31 -5.96 -0.28
CA VAL A 589 -11.05 -6.11 -1.02
C VAL A 589 -10.89 -7.55 -1.47
N SER A 590 -10.49 -7.74 -2.73
CA SER A 590 -10.10 -9.06 -3.22
C SER A 590 -8.80 -9.47 -2.53
N GLN A 591 -8.90 -10.32 -1.50
CA GLN A 591 -7.73 -10.86 -0.82
C GLN A 591 -7.26 -12.12 -1.54
N GLY A 592 -5.99 -12.14 -1.91
CA GLY A 592 -5.31 -13.23 -2.61
C GLY A 592 -4.18 -13.83 -1.78
N TRP A 593 -3.56 -14.87 -2.34
CA TRP A 593 -2.39 -15.56 -1.78
C TRP A 593 -2.65 -16.16 -0.39
N THR A 594 -1.91 -15.73 0.63
CA THR A 594 -1.99 -16.29 1.99
C THR A 594 -3.31 -16.02 2.69
N HIS A 595 -4.06 -15.01 2.25
CA HIS A 595 -5.36 -14.66 2.82
C HIS A 595 -6.54 -15.31 2.10
N ALA A 596 -6.32 -15.88 0.90
CA ALA A 596 -7.37 -16.57 0.15
C ALA A 596 -7.93 -17.83 0.86
N PHE A 597 -7.28 -18.27 1.95
CA PHE A 597 -7.67 -19.42 2.76
C PHE A 597 -8.14 -19.04 4.18
N MET A 598 -8.22 -17.75 4.50
CA MET A 598 -8.67 -17.28 5.82
C MET A 598 -10.12 -16.82 5.74
N SER A 599 -10.95 -17.28 6.68
CA SER A 599 -12.35 -16.88 6.76
C SER A 599 -12.52 -15.62 7.61
N VAL A 600 -13.17 -14.60 7.05
CA VAL A 600 -13.56 -13.40 7.80
C VAL A 600 -14.50 -13.78 8.96
N GLN A 601 -15.42 -14.72 8.72
CA GLN A 601 -16.39 -15.15 9.72
C GLN A 601 -15.69 -15.87 10.89
N GLU A 602 -14.70 -16.70 10.63
CA GLU A 602 -13.93 -17.36 11.70
C GLU A 602 -13.18 -16.33 12.56
N GLU A 603 -12.67 -15.24 11.97
CA GLU A 603 -12.06 -14.15 12.73
C GLU A 603 -13.08 -13.35 13.55
N ILE A 604 -14.28 -13.11 13.01
CA ILE A 604 -15.39 -12.49 13.76
C ILE A 604 -15.77 -13.37 14.96
N ASP A 605 -15.94 -14.68 14.75
CA ASP A 605 -16.31 -15.64 15.79
C ASP A 605 -15.22 -15.73 16.87
N MET A 606 -13.95 -15.69 16.45
CA MET A 606 -12.79 -15.62 17.35
C MET A 606 -12.81 -14.33 18.19
N ALA A 607 -13.07 -13.18 17.58
CA ALA A 607 -13.18 -11.91 18.32
C ALA A 607 -14.34 -11.92 19.31
N GLN A 608 -15.51 -12.47 18.92
CA GLN A 608 -16.64 -12.59 19.82
C GLN A 608 -16.31 -13.52 21.01
N SER A 609 -15.64 -14.64 20.74
CA SER A 609 -15.16 -15.56 21.79
C SER A 609 -14.18 -14.90 22.77
N ILE A 610 -13.36 -13.95 22.31
CA ILE A 610 -12.50 -13.14 23.19
C ILE A 610 -13.35 -12.19 24.03
N ILE A 611 -14.26 -11.43 23.40
CA ILE A 611 -15.11 -10.44 24.06
C ILE A 611 -15.99 -11.09 25.13
N ASP A 612 -16.61 -12.24 24.84
CA ASP A 612 -17.49 -12.97 25.77
C ASP A 612 -16.75 -13.48 27.01
N ARG A 613 -15.40 -13.55 26.97
CA ARG A 613 -14.55 -14.00 28.09
C ARG A 613 -14.02 -12.87 28.94
N LEU A 614 -14.07 -11.63 28.45
CA LEU A 614 -13.52 -10.47 29.16
C LEU A 614 -14.45 -10.05 30.31
N ASP A 615 -13.85 -9.53 31.38
CA ASP A 615 -14.58 -8.73 32.35
C ASP A 615 -15.32 -7.56 31.64
N PRO A 616 -16.61 -7.32 31.94
CA PRO A 616 -17.38 -6.22 31.34
C PRO A 616 -16.78 -4.82 31.50
N ASP A 617 -15.88 -4.60 32.47
CA ASP A 617 -15.20 -3.32 32.68
C ASP A 617 -14.05 -3.09 31.67
N VAL A 618 -13.59 -4.15 30.96
CA VAL A 618 -12.58 -4.04 29.91
C VAL A 618 -13.19 -3.43 28.65
N MET A 619 -12.84 -2.17 28.37
CA MET A 619 -13.34 -1.46 27.21
C MET A 619 -12.69 -1.96 25.91
N ILE A 620 -13.51 -2.45 24.98
CA ILE A 620 -13.04 -3.06 23.74
C ILE A 620 -13.94 -2.72 22.55
N LEU A 621 -13.34 -2.55 21.38
CA LEU A 621 -14.01 -2.35 20.09
C LEU A 621 -13.62 -3.44 19.11
N ASN A 622 -14.60 -4.13 18.50
CA ASN A 622 -14.34 -5.08 17.43
C ASN A 622 -14.38 -4.38 16.07
N SER A 623 -13.25 -4.30 15.39
CA SER A 623 -13.13 -3.74 14.03
C SER A 623 -12.88 -4.78 12.95
N ILE A 624 -12.95 -6.07 13.27
CA ILE A 624 -12.88 -7.12 12.24
C ILE A 624 -14.03 -6.91 11.25
N ASN A 625 -13.78 -7.21 9.97
CA ASN A 625 -14.73 -7.01 8.90
C ASN A 625 -15.01 -5.52 8.56
N CYS A 626 -14.32 -4.55 9.17
CA CYS A 626 -14.29 -3.17 8.65
C CYS A 626 -13.50 -3.07 7.34
N SER A 627 -13.66 -1.95 6.63
CA SER A 627 -12.88 -1.68 5.42
C SER A 627 -11.40 -1.42 5.71
N GLY A 628 -10.53 -1.58 4.71
CA GLY A 628 -9.11 -1.25 4.85
C GLY A 628 -8.87 0.21 5.25
N ALA A 629 -9.70 1.14 4.74
CA ALA A 629 -9.63 2.56 5.09
C ALA A 629 -10.01 2.81 6.55
N GLU A 630 -11.10 2.20 7.05
CA GLU A 630 -11.48 2.32 8.46
C GLU A 630 -10.40 1.78 9.39
N SER A 631 -9.82 0.63 9.07
CA SER A 631 -8.75 0.03 9.88
C SER A 631 -7.49 0.91 9.96
N ILE A 632 -7.14 1.64 8.89
CA ILE A 632 -6.06 2.64 8.92
C ILE A 632 -6.40 3.81 9.86
N VAL A 633 -7.63 4.31 9.83
CA VAL A 633 -8.08 5.38 10.74
C VAL A 633 -8.07 4.90 12.19
N LEU A 634 -8.53 3.68 12.45
CA LEU A 634 -8.48 3.07 13.78
C LEU A 634 -7.03 2.89 14.26
N SER A 635 -6.12 2.52 13.36
CA SER A 635 -4.68 2.46 13.67
C SER A 635 -4.12 3.83 14.05
N GLN A 636 -4.56 4.93 13.44
CA GLN A 636 -4.14 6.28 13.84
C GLN A 636 -4.65 6.70 15.23
N MET A 637 -5.79 6.17 15.66
CA MET A 637 -6.38 6.49 16.96
C MET A 637 -5.71 5.74 18.12
N ALA A 638 -5.05 4.61 17.83
CA ALA A 638 -4.34 3.81 18.81
C ALA A 638 -2.98 4.44 19.21
N ASP A 639 -2.51 4.14 20.41
CA ASP A 639 -1.22 4.60 20.93
C ASP A 639 -0.12 3.55 20.76
N ALA A 640 -0.50 2.28 20.75
CA ALA A 640 0.39 1.14 20.55
C ALA A 640 -0.37 -0.05 19.94
N PHE A 641 0.37 -1.10 19.56
CA PHE A 641 -0.22 -2.35 19.09
C PHE A 641 0.34 -3.59 19.81
N ILE A 642 -0.41 -4.69 19.76
CA ILE A 642 0.03 -6.05 20.09
C ILE A 642 -0.42 -6.97 18.96
N ALA A 643 0.49 -7.57 18.20
CA ALA A 643 0.10 -8.29 16.98
C ALA A 643 0.99 -9.48 16.63
N PRO A 644 0.43 -10.55 16.04
CA PRO A 644 1.24 -11.56 15.39
C PRO A 644 1.93 -11.00 14.14
N VAL A 645 3.15 -11.44 13.84
CA VAL A 645 3.92 -10.98 12.67
C VAL A 645 3.24 -11.42 11.37
N GLY A 646 2.67 -10.46 10.65
CA GLY A 646 1.92 -10.72 9.42
C GLY A 646 1.52 -9.47 8.67
N ALA A 647 0.85 -9.65 7.54
CA ALA A 647 0.50 -8.57 6.60
C ALA A 647 -0.31 -7.43 7.25
N GLY A 648 -1.10 -7.73 8.28
CA GLY A 648 -1.82 -6.73 9.06
C GLY A 648 -0.90 -5.63 9.60
N MET A 649 0.35 -5.97 9.94
CA MET A 649 1.36 -5.03 10.44
C MET A 649 1.69 -3.91 9.47
N ALA A 650 1.47 -4.10 8.17
CA ALA A 650 1.65 -3.02 7.20
C ALA A 650 0.78 -1.79 7.53
N LYS A 651 -0.43 -1.98 8.06
CA LYS A 651 -1.33 -0.88 8.44
C LYS A 651 -0.76 -0.06 9.59
N TYR A 652 -0.50 -0.70 10.72
CA TYR A 652 -0.11 0.01 11.94
C TYR A 652 1.38 0.36 11.99
N ARG A 653 2.27 -0.38 11.30
CA ARG A 653 3.70 -0.09 11.27
C ARG A 653 4.09 0.82 10.12
N TRP A 654 3.73 0.44 8.89
CA TRP A 654 4.17 1.21 7.73
C TRP A 654 3.30 2.42 7.43
N ILE A 655 2.04 2.49 7.88
CA ILE A 655 1.19 3.68 7.69
C ILE A 655 1.03 4.48 8.98
N ALA A 656 0.62 3.87 10.09
CA ALA A 656 0.44 4.61 11.36
C ALA A 656 1.72 4.74 12.23
N ASN A 657 2.80 4.03 11.91
CA ASN A 657 4.06 4.01 12.68
C ASN A 657 3.90 3.78 14.19
N LEU A 658 2.92 2.96 14.58
CA LEU A 658 2.65 2.67 15.98
C LEU A 658 3.80 1.86 16.60
N PRO A 659 4.25 2.21 17.81
CA PRO A 659 5.10 1.35 18.62
C PRO A 659 4.26 0.18 19.16
N GLY A 660 4.89 -0.90 19.61
CA GLY A 660 4.13 -2.03 20.13
C GLY A 660 4.91 -3.32 20.24
N VAL A 661 4.18 -4.39 20.52
CA VAL A 661 4.71 -5.74 20.70
C VAL A 661 4.30 -6.64 19.53
N ALA A 662 5.28 -7.29 18.92
CA ALA A 662 5.11 -8.27 17.87
C ALA A 662 5.41 -9.68 18.39
N TYR A 663 4.69 -10.68 17.91
CA TYR A 663 4.94 -12.09 18.27
C TYR A 663 4.71 -13.02 17.08
N SER A 664 5.35 -14.17 17.02
CA SER A 664 5.11 -15.16 15.96
C SER A 664 5.67 -16.53 16.37
N ASN A 665 5.55 -17.52 15.48
CA ASN A 665 6.30 -18.77 15.58
C ASN A 665 7.82 -18.55 15.66
N ARG A 666 8.57 -19.56 16.11
CA ARG A 666 10.01 -19.45 16.38
C ARG A 666 10.81 -18.96 15.19
N GLY A 667 10.46 -19.42 13.99
CA GLY A 667 11.15 -19.04 12.75
C GLY A 667 11.04 -17.56 12.41
N PHE A 668 9.85 -16.97 12.57
CA PHE A 668 9.65 -15.53 12.32
C PHE A 668 10.07 -14.64 13.48
N SER A 669 10.13 -15.17 14.71
CA SER A 669 10.57 -14.43 15.89
C SER A 669 12.10 -14.44 16.08
N ALA A 670 12.86 -15.02 15.15
CA ALA A 670 14.31 -15.01 15.21
C ALA A 670 14.87 -13.64 14.78
N ASP A 671 15.83 -13.11 15.54
CA ASP A 671 16.40 -11.76 15.37
C ASP A 671 16.98 -11.51 13.97
N ASP A 672 17.50 -12.55 13.31
CA ASP A 672 18.09 -12.48 11.97
C ASP A 672 17.09 -12.75 10.84
N HIS A 673 15.83 -13.05 11.16
CA HIS A 673 14.81 -13.36 10.17
C HIS A 673 14.25 -12.07 9.54
N LEU A 674 14.72 -11.78 8.32
CA LEU A 674 14.32 -10.58 7.56
C LEU A 674 12.80 -10.36 7.50
N TYR A 675 12.00 -11.42 7.29
CA TYR A 675 10.54 -11.29 7.21
C TYR A 675 9.86 -11.17 8.58
N GLY A 676 10.56 -11.54 9.66
CA GLY A 676 10.12 -11.35 11.05
C GLY A 676 10.12 -9.88 11.42
N HIS A 677 11.21 -9.21 11.08
CA HIS A 677 11.46 -7.81 11.39
C HIS A 677 11.22 -6.86 10.21
N LEU A 678 10.59 -7.35 9.13
CA LEU A 678 10.35 -6.58 7.91
C LEU A 678 9.67 -5.22 8.20
N TYR A 679 8.73 -5.22 9.14
CA TYR A 679 7.93 -4.04 9.45
C TYR A 679 8.69 -2.95 10.22
N ASP A 680 9.94 -3.20 10.59
CA ASP A 680 10.79 -2.28 11.36
C ASP A 680 11.75 -1.47 10.48
N TYR A 681 11.95 -1.83 9.21
CA TYR A 681 13.04 -1.27 8.39
C TYR A 681 12.60 -0.55 7.11
N TYR A 682 11.43 -0.87 6.56
CA TYR A 682 11.02 -0.37 5.22
C TYR A 682 10.16 0.90 5.26
N ARG A 683 10.22 1.67 6.35
CA ARG A 683 9.53 2.95 6.51
C ARG A 683 10.50 4.04 6.99
N GLU A 684 10.34 5.24 6.46
CA GLU A 684 10.97 6.45 7.01
C GLU A 684 10.55 6.66 8.47
N HIS A 685 11.53 6.98 9.32
CA HIS A 685 11.36 7.13 10.77
C HIS A 685 10.67 5.94 11.46
N ALA A 686 10.86 4.71 10.95
CA ALA A 686 10.29 3.51 11.54
C ALA A 686 10.63 3.37 13.03
N ARG A 687 9.61 3.20 13.87
CA ARG A 687 9.79 3.03 15.32
C ARG A 687 9.83 1.55 15.67
N ALA A 688 10.97 0.86 15.73
CA ALA A 688 11.04 -0.60 15.93
C ALA A 688 10.05 -1.18 16.99
N ALA A 689 9.41 -2.31 16.67
CA ALA A 689 8.57 -3.04 17.61
C ALA A 689 9.43 -3.86 18.57
N ARG A 690 8.90 -4.15 19.76
CA ARG A 690 9.48 -5.18 20.64
C ARG A 690 8.95 -6.54 20.21
N HIS A 691 9.84 -7.48 19.90
CA HIS A 691 9.45 -8.83 19.49
C HIS A 691 9.50 -9.79 20.68
N LEU A 692 8.49 -10.65 20.81
CA LEU A 692 8.50 -11.73 21.80
C LEU A 692 9.64 -12.71 21.45
N PRO A 693 10.57 -12.99 22.38
CA PRO A 693 11.71 -13.86 22.10
C PRO A 693 11.29 -15.26 21.63
N ALA A 694 12.00 -15.79 20.63
CA ALA A 694 11.68 -17.08 20.01
C ALA A 694 11.73 -18.26 21.00
N GLU A 695 12.51 -18.16 22.07
CA GLU A 695 12.59 -19.17 23.13
C GLU A 695 11.31 -19.30 23.95
N LEU A 696 10.49 -18.25 24.01
CA LEU A 696 9.19 -18.24 24.71
C LEU A 696 8.06 -18.80 23.84
N VAL A 697 8.36 -19.17 22.60
CA VAL A 697 7.41 -19.70 21.64
C VAL A 697 7.71 -21.16 21.30
N ARG A 698 6.65 -21.95 21.20
CA ARG A 698 6.70 -23.35 20.74
C ARG A 698 5.87 -23.52 19.48
N ASP A 699 6.54 -23.91 18.39
CA ASP A 699 5.85 -24.23 17.14
C ASP A 699 5.02 -25.50 17.30
N ILE A 700 3.81 -25.48 16.74
CA ILE A 700 2.90 -26.61 16.65
C ILE A 700 2.91 -27.04 15.19
N ALA A 701 3.58 -28.16 14.91
CA ALA A 701 3.62 -28.72 13.59
C ALA A 701 2.22 -29.15 13.15
N VAL A 702 1.80 -28.65 11.99
CA VAL A 702 0.64 -29.15 11.27
C VAL A 702 1.18 -29.99 10.12
N GLU A 703 0.74 -31.24 10.01
CA GLU A 703 1.20 -32.14 8.95
C GLU A 703 0.98 -31.49 7.57
N GLY A 704 2.03 -31.49 6.74
CA GLY A 704 2.01 -30.87 5.40
C GLY A 704 2.18 -29.35 5.37
N MET A 705 2.29 -28.66 6.51
CA MET A 705 2.56 -27.22 6.55
C MET A 705 4.07 -26.94 6.60
N GLU A 706 4.53 -25.96 5.80
CA GLU A 706 5.91 -25.49 5.87
C GLU A 706 6.26 -24.97 7.27
N ALA A 707 7.46 -25.27 7.77
CA ALA A 707 7.87 -24.91 9.13
C ALA A 707 7.68 -23.40 9.43
N LEU A 708 7.99 -22.53 8.47
CA LEU A 708 7.81 -21.08 8.57
C LEU A 708 6.34 -20.64 8.68
N ARG A 709 5.39 -21.50 8.30
CA ARG A 709 3.95 -21.24 8.39
C ARG A 709 3.31 -21.87 9.63
N SER A 710 4.06 -22.66 10.40
CA SER A 710 3.55 -23.36 11.59
C SER A 710 2.78 -22.43 12.51
N ASN A 711 1.66 -22.93 13.02
CA ASN A 711 1.01 -22.35 14.18
C ASN A 711 1.90 -22.53 15.40
N PHE A 712 1.60 -21.83 16.49
CA PHE A 712 2.46 -21.83 17.66
C PHE A 712 1.66 -21.68 18.94
N GLN A 713 2.33 -21.97 20.06
CA GLN A 713 1.81 -21.74 21.39
C GLN A 713 2.80 -20.88 22.17
N LEU A 714 2.29 -19.97 22.99
CA LEU A 714 3.03 -19.15 23.93
C LEU A 714 2.24 -19.04 25.25
N ASP A 715 2.91 -18.69 26.35
CA ASP A 715 2.23 -18.30 27.60
C ASP A 715 1.83 -16.82 27.49
N TRP A 716 0.54 -16.54 27.70
CA TRP A 716 0.01 -15.17 27.62
C TRP A 716 0.66 -14.23 28.63
N ARG A 717 1.20 -14.75 29.74
CA ARG A 717 1.90 -13.96 30.77
C ARG A 717 3.20 -13.37 30.24
N ASP A 718 3.92 -14.10 29.39
CA ASP A 718 5.16 -13.60 28.78
C ASP A 718 4.86 -12.44 27.83
N LEU A 719 3.80 -12.58 27.03
CA LEU A 719 3.34 -11.52 26.13
C LEU A 719 2.82 -10.31 26.91
N GLN A 720 2.04 -10.54 27.98
CA GLN A 720 1.55 -9.48 28.87
C GLN A 720 2.71 -8.74 29.55
N ALA A 721 3.70 -9.47 30.08
CA ALA A 721 4.85 -8.88 30.75
C ALA A 721 5.66 -7.98 29.80
N LEU A 722 5.92 -8.46 28.58
CA LEU A 722 6.61 -7.68 27.55
C LEU A 722 5.82 -6.42 27.15
N ALA A 723 4.50 -6.55 26.98
CA ALA A 723 3.62 -5.43 26.67
C ALA A 723 3.55 -4.41 27.82
N SER A 724 3.40 -4.88 29.06
CA SER A 724 3.40 -4.05 30.26
C SER A 724 4.68 -3.23 30.40
N GLU A 725 5.83 -3.88 30.28
CA GLU A 725 7.14 -3.22 30.32
C GLU A 725 7.24 -2.15 29.21
N HIS A 726 6.87 -2.52 27.98
CA HIS A 726 6.91 -1.59 26.86
C HIS A 726 5.98 -0.38 27.07
N PHE A 727 4.76 -0.60 27.57
CA PHE A 727 3.79 0.46 27.80
C PHE A 727 4.19 1.36 28.96
N LYS A 728 4.81 0.80 30.01
CA LYS A 728 5.45 1.60 31.05
C LYS A 728 6.49 2.51 30.46
N GLU A 729 7.44 2.00 29.68
CA GLU A 729 8.45 2.83 29.03
C GLU A 729 7.86 3.91 28.11
N LEU A 730 6.89 3.53 27.29
CA LEU A 730 6.30 4.42 26.30
C LEU A 730 5.45 5.54 26.93
N PHE A 731 4.68 5.23 27.98
CA PHE A 731 3.61 6.10 28.46
C PHE A 731 3.83 6.60 29.90
N PHE A 732 4.59 5.88 30.72
CA PHE A 732 4.60 6.07 32.18
C PHE A 732 5.99 6.17 32.83
N GLN A 733 7.08 5.81 32.16
CA GLN A 733 8.42 6.00 32.70
C GLN A 733 8.73 7.49 32.68
N ALA A 734 9.11 7.96 33.86
CA ALA A 734 9.90 9.16 34.03
C ALA A 734 11.12 9.03 33.11
N THR A 735 11.25 9.92 32.13
CA THR A 735 12.52 10.03 31.42
C THR A 735 13.63 10.43 32.40
N ALA A 736 14.90 10.24 32.05
CA ALA A 736 16.01 10.80 32.84
C ALA A 736 15.84 12.30 33.12
N GLU A 737 15.08 13.00 32.27
CA GLU A 737 14.66 14.40 32.47
C GLU A 737 13.60 14.56 33.57
N ASP A 738 12.63 13.66 33.71
CA ASP A 738 11.66 13.69 34.81
C ASP A 738 12.30 13.31 36.16
N GLU A 739 13.26 12.38 36.15
CA GLU A 739 14.06 12.05 37.34
C GLU A 739 14.92 13.26 37.75
N ALA A 740 15.52 13.97 36.79
CA ALA A 740 16.24 15.22 37.04
C ALA A 740 15.33 16.35 37.56
N LEU A 741 14.06 16.42 37.10
CA LEU A 741 13.07 17.35 37.64
C LEU A 741 12.68 17.01 39.08
N VAL A 742 12.49 15.73 39.38
CA VAL A 742 12.20 15.25 40.76
C VAL A 742 13.38 15.53 41.69
N ASP A 743 14.60 15.26 41.24
CA ASP A 743 15.83 15.56 41.99
C ASP A 743 16.03 17.07 42.20
N ALA A 744 15.52 17.90 41.28
CA ALA A 744 15.47 19.36 41.40
C ALA A 744 14.29 19.88 42.26
N GLY A 745 13.45 19.00 42.82
CA GLY A 745 12.27 19.37 43.62
C GLY A 745 11.08 19.88 42.81
N LEU A 746 11.08 19.64 41.49
CA LEU A 746 10.03 20.00 40.56
C LEU A 746 9.11 18.78 40.31
N ARG A 747 7.81 19.02 40.11
CA ARG A 747 6.87 17.92 39.78
C ARG A 747 7.04 17.53 38.30
N PRO A 748 7.13 16.22 37.97
CA PRO A 748 7.01 15.76 36.60
C PRO A 748 5.70 16.27 35.97
N LEU A 749 5.77 16.66 34.71
CA LEU A 749 4.59 17.06 33.93
C LEU A 749 3.61 15.88 33.83
N ASP A 750 2.31 16.13 33.99
CA ASP A 750 1.27 15.13 33.76
C ASP A 750 1.30 14.75 32.27
N ARG A 751 1.88 13.58 31.95
CA ARG A 751 2.09 13.08 30.58
C ARG A 751 0.84 12.52 29.93
N ARG A 752 -0.33 12.56 30.59
CA ARG A 752 -1.57 12.47 29.83
C ARG A 752 -1.44 13.55 28.76
N PRO A 753 -1.47 13.23 27.46
CA PRO A 753 -1.72 14.29 26.51
C PRO A 753 -3.02 14.91 27.01
N GLN A 754 -2.98 16.17 27.42
CA GLN A 754 -4.20 16.95 27.59
C GLN A 754 -4.74 17.13 26.18
N ILE A 755 -5.26 16.04 25.63
CA ILE A 755 -6.32 16.08 24.65
C ILE A 755 -7.50 16.50 25.50
N THR A 756 -7.53 17.79 25.82
CA THR A 756 -8.79 18.48 25.97
C THR A 756 -9.63 17.98 24.82
N THR A 757 -10.66 17.20 25.14
CA THR A 757 -11.74 16.86 24.22
C THR A 757 -12.46 18.17 23.94
N HIS A 758 -11.81 19.04 23.16
CA HIS A 758 -12.38 20.24 22.64
C HIS A 758 -13.42 19.75 21.63
N GLY A 759 -14.65 19.52 22.13
CA GLY A 759 -15.82 19.81 21.32
C GLY A 759 -15.52 21.16 20.66
N LYS A 760 -15.69 21.21 19.32
CA LYS A 760 -15.29 22.34 18.46
C LYS A 760 -15.17 23.61 19.29
N PRO A 761 -13.96 24.16 19.51
CA PRO A 761 -13.82 25.38 20.27
C PRO A 761 -14.86 26.34 19.72
N SER A 762 -15.72 26.88 20.60
CA SER A 762 -16.77 27.80 20.14
C SER A 762 -16.12 28.81 19.21
N MET A 763 -16.76 29.25 18.13
CA MET A 763 -16.10 30.14 17.15
C MET A 763 -15.42 31.37 17.79
N ALA A 764 -15.85 31.77 19.00
CA ALA A 764 -15.22 32.81 19.81
C ALA A 764 -13.77 32.50 20.28
N ALA A 765 -13.33 31.24 20.27
CA ALA A 765 -12.02 30.80 20.76
C ALA A 765 -10.95 30.71 19.66
N GLN A 766 -11.31 30.80 18.38
CA GLN A 766 -10.38 30.67 17.25
C GLN A 766 -9.76 32.01 16.83
N TYR A 767 -8.51 31.97 16.37
CA TYR A 767 -7.81 33.13 15.82
C TYR A 767 -8.10 33.29 14.33
N GLN A 768 -8.42 34.50 13.90
CA GLN A 768 -8.60 34.80 12.48
C GLN A 768 -7.25 35.00 11.81
N HIS A 769 -6.31 35.63 12.52
CA HIS A 769 -4.98 35.97 12.03
C HIS A 769 -3.89 35.20 12.76
N TYR A 770 -2.96 34.66 11.98
CA TYR A 770 -1.67 34.17 12.43
C TYR A 770 -0.61 35.10 11.85
N ILE A 771 0.26 35.62 12.71
CA ILE A 771 1.32 36.53 12.29
C ILE A 771 2.65 36.07 12.89
N SER A 772 3.62 35.79 12.02
CA SER A 772 5.00 35.60 12.45
C SER A 772 5.58 36.97 12.76
N LEU A 773 6.35 37.09 13.84
CA LEU A 773 7.07 38.32 14.19
C LEU A 773 8.56 38.25 13.80
N GLY A 774 8.94 37.33 12.91
CA GLY A 774 10.30 37.23 12.38
C GLY A 774 11.16 36.26 13.17
N SER A 775 12.35 36.69 13.58
CA SER A 775 13.51 35.86 13.98
C SER A 775 14.19 35.16 12.81
N ASN A 776 13.43 34.38 12.05
CA ASN A 776 13.79 33.91 10.71
C ASN A 776 12.52 33.41 9.99
N CYS A 777 12.70 32.75 8.85
CA CYS A 777 11.59 32.27 8.01
C CYS A 777 10.86 31.02 8.56
N GLU A 778 11.31 30.44 9.68
CA GLU A 778 10.85 29.11 10.13
C GLU A 778 9.37 29.09 10.46
N ILE A 779 8.88 30.04 11.26
CA ILE A 779 7.47 30.11 11.66
C ILE A 779 6.57 30.26 10.43
N ALA A 780 6.99 31.05 9.43
CA ALA A 780 6.22 31.23 8.20
C ALA A 780 6.13 29.93 7.37
N PHE A 781 7.21 29.15 7.32
CA PHE A 781 7.16 27.80 6.72
C PHE A 781 6.22 26.87 7.48
N GLN A 782 6.23 26.94 8.82
CA GLN A 782 5.31 26.15 9.63
C GLN A 782 3.85 26.56 9.42
N PHE A 783 3.55 27.86 9.26
CA PHE A 783 2.21 28.33 8.87
C PHE A 783 1.81 27.80 7.50
N ARG A 784 2.69 27.90 6.51
CA ARG A 784 2.41 27.41 5.15
C ARG A 784 2.09 25.91 5.16
N ARG A 785 2.82 25.14 5.97
CA ARG A 785 2.58 23.71 6.16
C ARG A 785 1.19 23.44 6.76
N VAL A 786 0.84 24.08 7.88
CA VAL A 786 -0.42 23.76 8.56
C VAL A 786 -1.65 24.43 7.94
N LEU A 787 -1.49 25.55 7.25
CA LEU A 787 -2.62 26.26 6.62
C LEU A 787 -2.79 25.90 5.14
N GLN A 788 -1.81 25.21 4.54
CA GLN A 788 -1.77 24.90 3.09
C GLN A 788 -1.91 26.14 2.20
N GLN A 789 -1.55 27.30 2.74
CA GLN A 789 -1.68 28.61 2.11
C GLN A 789 -0.44 29.43 2.42
N ASP A 790 0.03 30.18 1.42
CA ASP A 790 1.09 31.16 1.63
C ASP A 790 0.46 32.46 2.14
N SER A 791 0.55 32.71 3.46
CA SER A 791 0.11 33.96 4.06
C SER A 791 1.32 34.85 4.34
N SER A 792 1.46 35.93 3.57
CA SER A 792 2.51 36.91 3.80
C SER A 792 2.08 37.96 4.82
N SER A 793 2.92 38.16 5.83
CA SER A 793 2.95 39.32 6.72
C SER A 793 4.29 40.02 6.53
N PHE A 794 4.44 41.25 7.04
CA PHE A 794 5.70 42.00 6.92
C PHE A 794 6.91 41.20 7.44
N PHE A 795 6.78 40.50 8.57
CA PHE A 795 7.89 39.79 9.21
C PHE A 795 8.10 38.35 8.74
N SER A 796 7.20 37.79 7.91
CA SER A 796 7.24 36.36 7.53
C SER A 796 8.58 35.91 6.93
N TRP A 797 9.33 36.83 6.34
CA TRP A 797 10.58 36.57 5.62
C TRP A 797 11.71 37.50 6.07
N ASN A 798 11.61 38.00 7.30
CA ASN A 798 12.61 38.89 7.90
C ASN A 798 13.33 38.18 9.05
N VAL A 799 14.60 38.54 9.24
CA VAL A 799 15.40 38.15 10.40
C VAL A 799 15.44 39.35 11.33
N THR A 800 14.87 39.19 12.52
CA THR A 800 14.75 40.24 13.54
C THR A 800 15.15 39.68 14.88
N ASP A 801 16.05 40.35 15.60
CA ASP A 801 16.18 40.12 17.04
C ASP A 801 15.09 40.88 17.80
N CYS A 802 15.00 40.67 19.12
CA CYS A 802 14.01 41.35 19.96
C CYS A 802 14.13 42.87 19.89
N SER A 803 15.35 43.41 19.78
CA SER A 803 15.61 44.85 19.78
C SER A 803 15.12 45.50 18.49
N ALA A 804 15.39 44.88 17.34
CA ALA A 804 14.93 45.30 16.03
C ALA A 804 13.41 45.24 15.94
N LEU A 805 12.81 44.13 16.39
CA LEU A 805 11.36 43.96 16.45
C LEU A 805 10.71 45.07 17.30
N LEU A 806 11.24 45.33 18.50
CA LEU A 806 10.74 46.38 19.38
C LEU A 806 10.83 47.78 18.75
N ARG A 807 11.95 48.11 18.08
CA ARG A 807 12.08 49.40 17.38
C ARG A 807 11.05 49.53 16.26
N LEU A 808 10.85 48.49 15.46
CA LEU A 808 9.88 48.49 14.37
C LEU A 808 8.45 48.71 14.89
N LEU A 809 8.04 47.96 15.92
CA LEU A 809 6.70 48.09 16.51
C LEU A 809 6.47 49.47 17.14
N LYS A 810 7.41 49.96 17.97
CA LYS A 810 7.28 51.25 18.68
C LYS A 810 7.24 52.45 17.74
N THR A 811 7.99 52.40 16.64
CA THR A 811 7.99 53.47 15.63
C THR A 811 6.90 53.30 14.59
N ARG A 812 6.04 52.28 14.71
CA ARG A 812 5.01 51.94 13.73
C ARG A 812 5.57 51.87 12.30
N PHE A 813 6.78 51.31 12.17
CA PHE A 813 7.50 51.12 10.89
C PHE A 813 7.87 52.44 10.16
N GLU A 814 7.90 53.58 10.84
CA GLU A 814 8.20 54.88 10.22
C GLU A 814 9.60 54.92 9.58
N GLY A 815 9.66 55.01 8.25
CA GLY A 815 10.95 55.04 7.53
C GLY A 815 11.64 53.68 7.46
N VAL A 816 10.89 52.59 7.58
CA VAL A 816 11.34 51.25 7.21
C VAL A 816 11.61 51.17 5.71
N ALA A 817 12.65 50.46 5.30
CA ALA A 817 13.03 50.29 3.89
C ALA A 817 13.24 51.62 3.14
N GLU A 818 13.71 52.66 3.83
CA GLU A 818 14.22 53.87 3.15
C GLU A 818 15.58 53.55 2.54
N LEU A 819 15.78 53.93 1.28
CA LEU A 819 16.94 53.51 0.49
C LEU A 819 18.28 53.86 1.17
N ASP A 820 18.35 55.03 1.80
CA ASP A 820 19.53 55.51 2.51
C ASP A 820 19.94 54.62 3.69
N ASN A 821 19.03 53.78 4.20
CA ASN A 821 19.29 52.85 5.30
C ASN A 821 19.73 51.46 4.83
N ILE A 822 19.62 51.14 3.53
CA ILE A 822 19.82 49.78 3.03
C ILE A 822 21.28 49.51 2.71
N ARG A 823 21.79 48.40 3.24
CA ARG A 823 23.17 47.94 2.98
C ARG A 823 23.16 46.45 2.65
N PRO A 824 24.07 45.98 1.78
CA PRO A 824 24.31 44.55 1.64
C PRO A 824 24.71 43.92 2.97
N HIS A 825 24.20 42.72 3.24
CA HIS A 825 24.68 41.90 4.35
C HIS A 825 25.86 41.03 3.91
N SER A 826 26.59 40.42 4.85
CA SER A 826 27.65 39.47 4.54
C SER A 826 27.17 38.24 3.77
N HIS A 827 25.87 37.92 3.90
CA HIS A 827 25.20 36.91 3.10
C HIS A 827 24.58 37.55 1.84
N PRO A 828 24.93 37.10 0.62
CA PRO A 828 24.59 37.82 -0.62
C PRO A 828 23.08 37.85 -0.94
N SER A 829 22.31 36.92 -0.37
CA SER A 829 20.85 36.88 -0.51
C SER A 829 20.11 37.73 0.53
N MET A 830 20.80 38.53 1.34
CA MET A 830 20.20 39.33 2.42
C MET A 830 20.65 40.78 2.34
N LEU A 831 19.73 41.69 2.67
CA LEU A 831 19.99 43.12 2.86
C LEU A 831 19.67 43.51 4.31
N LEU A 832 20.38 44.51 4.82
CA LEU A 832 20.23 45.09 6.14
C LEU A 832 19.58 46.47 6.05
N ASP A 833 18.50 46.70 6.80
CA ASP A 833 18.04 48.05 7.12
C ASP A 833 18.76 48.52 8.38
N THR A 834 19.74 49.42 8.20
CA THR A 834 20.61 49.92 9.29
C THR A 834 19.90 50.79 10.32
N ARG A 835 18.71 51.34 10.01
CA ARG A 835 17.94 52.13 10.98
C ARG A 835 17.31 51.23 12.04
N TYR A 836 16.85 50.06 11.61
CA TYR A 836 16.11 49.13 12.45
C TYR A 836 16.92 47.89 12.85
N ASP A 837 18.04 47.64 12.18
CA ASP A 837 18.91 46.48 12.35
C ASP A 837 18.18 45.15 12.12
N TYR A 838 17.44 45.06 11.01
CA TYR A 838 16.81 43.80 10.58
C TYR A 838 17.23 43.42 9.17
N LEU A 839 17.25 42.11 8.90
CA LEU A 839 17.59 41.58 7.59
C LEU A 839 16.34 41.13 6.84
N PHE A 840 16.38 41.24 5.52
CA PHE A 840 15.36 40.73 4.61
C PHE A 840 16.01 40.18 3.34
N HIS A 841 15.29 39.32 2.62
CA HIS A 841 15.82 38.74 1.38
C HIS A 841 16.05 39.81 0.31
N ASN A 842 17.25 39.76 -0.27
CA ASN A 842 17.68 40.62 -1.36
C ASN A 842 16.78 40.40 -2.59
N PRO A 843 16.01 41.41 -3.04
CA PRO A 843 15.14 41.29 -4.21
C PRO A 843 15.89 41.44 -5.54
N PHE A 844 17.17 41.82 -5.50
CA PHE A 844 18.01 42.10 -6.66
C PHE A 844 18.72 40.84 -7.17
N ALA A 845 19.12 40.84 -8.44
CA ALA A 845 19.88 39.75 -9.05
C ALA A 845 21.34 39.72 -8.60
N THR A 846 21.84 40.84 -8.07
CA THR A 846 23.20 41.04 -7.57
C THR A 846 23.20 41.18 -6.06
N GLY A 847 24.32 40.84 -5.40
CA GLY A 847 24.50 41.05 -3.96
C GLY A 847 24.53 42.53 -3.56
N GLU A 848 24.96 43.40 -4.48
CA GLU A 848 24.97 44.86 -4.33
C GLU A 848 23.77 45.46 -5.09
N PRO A 849 22.78 46.08 -4.41
CA PRO A 849 21.63 46.70 -5.05
C PRO A 849 21.99 47.67 -6.18
N SER A 850 23.01 48.52 -5.98
CA SER A 850 23.40 49.52 -6.98
C SER A 850 23.98 48.94 -8.27
N GLU A 851 24.34 47.66 -8.28
CA GLU A 851 24.85 46.96 -9.47
C GLU A 851 23.73 46.27 -10.27
N ASP A 852 22.49 46.25 -9.77
CA ASP A 852 21.37 45.63 -10.47
C ASP A 852 20.94 46.48 -11.69
N PRO A 853 20.94 45.93 -12.92
CA PRO A 853 20.55 46.68 -14.12
C PRO A 853 19.11 47.21 -14.10
N GLN A 854 18.26 46.66 -13.24
CA GLN A 854 16.85 47.03 -13.05
C GLN A 854 16.61 47.66 -11.67
N PHE A 855 17.67 48.15 -11.00
CA PHE A 855 17.63 48.67 -9.63
C PHE A 855 16.41 49.54 -9.34
N ASP A 856 16.17 50.62 -10.10
CA ASP A 856 15.07 51.57 -9.82
C ASP A 856 13.70 50.88 -9.87
N THR A 857 13.50 49.97 -10.82
CA THR A 857 12.22 49.26 -11.01
C THR A 857 12.02 48.22 -9.91
N THR A 858 13.06 47.41 -9.64
CA THR A 858 13.05 46.39 -8.59
C THR A 858 12.86 47.03 -7.22
N TRP A 859 13.55 48.14 -6.95
CA TRP A 859 13.43 48.89 -5.70
C TRP A 859 12.06 49.51 -5.50
N ALA A 860 11.51 50.18 -6.52
CA ALA A 860 10.15 50.75 -6.44
C ALA A 860 9.09 49.67 -6.20
N ALA A 861 9.21 48.51 -6.86
CA ALA A 861 8.31 47.38 -6.65
C ALA A 861 8.47 46.77 -5.24
N TYR A 862 9.71 46.60 -4.77
CA TYR A 862 9.99 46.11 -3.43
C TYR A 862 9.46 47.07 -2.36
N ARG A 863 9.69 48.38 -2.51
CA ARG A 863 9.19 49.41 -1.61
C ARG A 863 7.66 49.38 -1.51
N SER A 864 6.99 49.32 -2.66
CA SER A 864 5.52 49.21 -2.73
C SER A 864 5.01 47.95 -2.01
N LYS A 865 5.72 46.83 -2.15
CA LYS A 865 5.40 45.58 -1.44
C LYS A 865 5.58 45.74 0.08
N VAL A 866 6.67 46.36 0.52
CA VAL A 866 6.93 46.65 1.95
C VAL A 866 5.83 47.53 2.53
N GLU A 867 5.49 48.63 1.86
CA GLU A 867 4.42 49.54 2.28
C GLU A 867 3.08 48.82 2.40
N TYR A 868 2.75 47.98 1.41
CA TYR A 868 1.54 47.15 1.46
C TYR A 868 1.54 46.19 2.66
N LEU A 869 2.67 45.50 2.91
CA LEU A 869 2.77 44.54 4.01
C LEU A 869 2.73 45.22 5.39
N VAL A 870 3.32 46.41 5.53
CA VAL A 870 3.22 47.25 6.73
C VAL A 870 1.78 47.71 6.94
N ALA A 871 1.13 48.24 5.90
CA ALA A 871 -0.26 48.67 5.97
C ALA A 871 -1.20 47.49 6.30
N LYS A 872 -0.92 46.31 5.75
CA LYS A 872 -1.63 45.08 6.09
C LYS A 872 -1.43 44.71 7.56
N PHE A 873 -0.19 44.67 8.05
CA PHE A 873 0.09 44.36 9.45
C PHE A 873 -0.64 45.31 10.41
N LEU A 874 -0.54 46.62 10.16
CA LEU A 874 -1.20 47.63 11.00
C LEU A 874 -2.72 47.54 10.95
N ARG A 875 -3.30 47.23 9.79
CA ARG A 875 -4.74 47.03 9.65
C ARG A 875 -5.21 45.76 10.35
N ASP A 876 -4.48 44.66 10.21
CA ASP A 876 -4.79 43.39 10.88
C ASP A 876 -4.70 43.58 12.41
N ALA A 877 -3.69 44.30 12.91
CA ALA A 877 -3.54 44.65 14.33
C ALA A 877 -4.65 45.59 14.85
N ALA A 878 -5.11 46.54 14.04
CA ALA A 878 -6.20 47.45 14.40
C ALA A 878 -7.61 46.83 14.29
N SER A 879 -7.72 45.62 13.75
CA SER A 879 -9.00 44.95 13.53
C SER A 879 -9.60 44.39 14.83
N ASP A 880 -10.89 44.06 14.77
CA ASP A 880 -11.60 43.39 15.88
C ASP A 880 -11.30 41.88 15.95
N ASP A 881 -10.62 41.34 14.95
CA ASP A 881 -10.30 39.94 14.82
C ASP A 881 -9.27 39.48 15.84
N ARG A 882 -9.41 38.23 16.30
CA ARG A 882 -8.41 37.64 17.19
C ARG A 882 -7.13 37.30 16.43
N THR A 883 -6.01 37.73 16.98
CA THR A 883 -4.69 37.56 16.35
C THR A 883 -3.73 36.79 17.26
N ALA A 884 -3.13 35.72 16.74
CA ALA A 884 -2.03 35.02 17.40
C ALA A 884 -0.71 35.45 16.75
N TYR A 885 0.14 36.10 17.54
CA TYR A 885 1.50 36.45 17.15
C TYR A 885 2.46 35.36 17.61
N PHE A 886 3.34 34.91 16.73
CA PHE A 886 4.31 33.87 17.02
C PHE A 886 5.71 34.43 16.84
N TYR A 887 6.55 34.32 17.88
CA TYR A 887 7.92 34.78 17.87
C TYR A 887 8.87 33.76 18.46
N LYS A 888 9.88 33.38 17.69
CA LYS A 888 10.86 32.35 18.04
C LYS A 888 12.15 33.00 18.53
N THR A 889 12.63 32.70 19.73
CA THR A 889 13.90 33.29 20.20
C THR A 889 14.57 32.45 21.28
N ASP A 890 15.90 32.41 21.24
CA ASP A 890 16.77 31.89 22.31
C ASP A 890 17.69 33.00 22.85
N GLU A 891 17.25 34.26 22.79
CA GLU A 891 17.98 35.34 23.45
C GLU A 891 17.98 35.19 24.98
N GLU A 892 18.88 35.88 25.68
CA GLU A 892 18.78 35.99 27.15
C GLU A 892 17.64 36.95 27.54
N ASP A 893 17.12 36.78 28.76
CA ASP A 893 15.99 37.55 29.31
C ASP A 893 14.76 37.58 28.38
N VAL A 894 14.41 36.43 27.81
CA VAL A 894 13.27 36.32 26.88
C VAL A 894 11.99 36.81 27.53
N ARG A 895 11.75 36.47 28.81
CA ARG A 895 10.54 36.89 29.52
C ARG A 895 10.44 38.41 29.65
N GLY A 896 11.53 39.09 30.01
CA GLY A 896 11.57 40.55 30.07
C GLY A 896 11.31 41.19 28.72
N LYS A 897 12.00 40.72 27.67
CA LYS A 897 11.83 41.20 26.29
C LYS A 897 10.43 40.93 25.74
N ALA A 898 9.86 39.77 26.03
CA ALA A 898 8.53 39.37 25.60
C ALA A 898 7.43 40.26 26.19
N ARG A 899 7.59 40.72 27.44
CA ARG A 899 6.71 41.74 28.03
C ARG A 899 6.77 43.04 27.25
N LEU A 900 7.97 43.50 26.91
CA LEU A 900 8.14 44.72 26.10
C LEU A 900 7.50 44.58 24.72
N ILE A 901 7.61 43.40 24.09
CA ILE A 901 7.00 43.13 22.77
C ILE A 901 5.47 43.11 22.89
N ARG A 902 4.93 42.41 23.89
CA ARG A 902 3.49 42.39 24.19
C ARG A 902 2.97 43.82 24.38
N ASP A 903 3.67 44.63 25.17
CA ASP A 903 3.24 46.01 25.45
C ASP A 903 3.27 46.86 24.16
N ALA A 904 4.30 46.70 23.32
CA ALA A 904 4.35 47.37 22.02
C ALA A 904 3.25 46.90 21.05
N LEU A 905 2.84 45.62 21.09
CA LEU A 905 1.68 45.13 20.34
C LEU A 905 0.37 45.67 20.91
N GLN A 906 0.25 45.77 22.22
CA GLN A 906 -0.91 46.35 22.90
C GLN A 906 -1.16 47.80 22.44
N ASP A 907 -0.11 48.60 22.23
CA ASP A 907 -0.22 49.96 21.70
C ASP A 907 -0.76 50.02 20.25
N LEU A 908 -0.66 48.92 19.49
CA LEU A 908 -1.19 48.80 18.13
C LEU A 908 -2.63 48.26 18.10
N HIS A 909 -3.04 47.57 19.15
CA HIS A 909 -4.35 46.93 19.27
C HIS A 909 -5.33 47.81 20.07
N PRO A 910 -6.41 48.33 19.45
CA PRO A 910 -7.41 49.11 20.17
C PRO A 910 -8.26 48.28 21.15
N LYS A 911 -8.17 46.94 21.07
CA LYS A 911 -8.89 45.97 21.90
C LYS A 911 -7.93 44.90 22.39
N ASP A 912 -8.24 44.31 23.54
CA ASP A 912 -7.55 43.12 24.03
C ASP A 912 -8.02 41.90 23.23
N ASN A 913 -7.52 41.74 22.00
CA ASN A 913 -7.93 40.64 21.11
C ASN A 913 -6.75 39.86 20.52
N PHE A 914 -5.55 39.96 21.08
CA PHE A 914 -4.42 39.17 20.61
C PHE A 914 -3.80 38.30 21.71
N ASP A 915 -2.99 37.34 21.31
CA ASP A 915 -2.08 36.61 22.20
C ASP A 915 -0.70 36.56 21.54
N LEU A 916 0.37 36.77 22.33
CA LEU A 916 1.76 36.63 21.92
C LEU A 916 2.31 35.29 22.40
N VAL A 917 2.64 34.42 21.45
CA VAL A 917 3.23 33.10 21.66
C VAL A 917 4.74 33.19 21.42
N ILE A 918 5.50 33.16 22.51
CA ILE A 918 6.96 33.06 22.49
C ILE A 918 7.33 31.58 22.40
N ILE A 919 8.10 31.23 21.38
CA ILE A 919 8.57 29.88 21.12
C ILE A 919 10.06 29.81 21.43
N GLN A 920 10.45 28.91 22.32
CA GLN A 920 11.85 28.63 22.70
C GLN A 920 12.16 27.15 22.48
N THR A 921 13.43 26.78 22.52
CA THR A 921 13.80 25.36 22.59
C THR A 921 13.50 24.77 23.98
N ARG A 922 13.23 23.47 24.05
CA ARG A 922 12.83 22.77 25.29
C ARG A 922 13.87 22.80 26.42
N ASP A 923 15.15 23.01 26.13
CA ASP A 923 16.17 23.23 27.16
C ASP A 923 15.97 24.52 27.97
N ARG A 924 15.07 25.40 27.50
CA ARG A 924 14.66 26.64 28.17
C ARG A 924 13.24 26.57 28.73
N GLU A 925 12.70 25.38 28.90
CA GLU A 925 11.34 25.17 29.35
C GLU A 925 11.12 25.71 30.78
N GLU A 926 10.12 26.58 30.90
CA GLU A 926 9.62 27.13 32.14
C GLU A 926 8.13 26.78 32.25
N ALA A 927 7.59 26.77 33.48
CA ALA A 927 6.14 26.76 33.66
C ALA A 927 5.48 27.93 32.92
N ASP A 928 4.20 27.79 32.57
CA ASP A 928 3.46 28.88 31.92
C ASP A 928 3.61 30.16 32.74
N TRP A 929 4.02 31.26 32.09
CA TRP A 929 4.34 32.50 32.77
C TRP A 929 3.13 33.12 33.48
N GLY A 930 1.90 32.68 33.15
CA GLY A 930 0.67 33.14 33.78
C GLY A 930 0.35 34.61 33.49
N GLU A 931 0.94 35.16 32.44
CA GLU A 931 0.83 36.58 32.09
C GLU A 931 -0.26 36.81 31.04
N SER A 932 -1.03 37.89 31.22
CA SER A 932 -2.07 38.25 30.26
C SER A 932 -1.44 38.45 28.87
N ARG A 933 -2.08 37.85 27.86
CA ARG A 933 -1.70 37.87 26.44
C ARG A 933 -0.31 37.37 26.10
N LEU A 934 0.33 36.66 27.01
CA LEU A 934 1.68 36.14 26.80
C LEU A 934 1.70 34.65 27.11
N ARG A 935 2.26 33.87 26.18
CA ARG A 935 2.31 32.40 26.23
C ARG A 935 3.71 31.95 25.86
N ASN A 936 4.40 31.26 26.77
CA ASN A 936 5.69 30.63 26.52
C ASN A 936 5.48 29.17 26.11
N ARG A 937 5.93 28.79 24.92
CA ARG A 937 5.80 27.43 24.38
C ARG A 937 7.14 26.94 23.86
N TYR A 938 7.25 25.63 23.75
CA TYR A 938 8.55 24.99 23.55
C TYR A 938 8.52 24.00 22.40
N VAL A 939 9.57 24.05 21.59
CA VAL A 939 9.82 23.05 20.54
C VAL A 939 11.08 22.27 20.87
N ARG A 940 11.15 21.02 20.40
CA ARG A 940 12.30 20.16 20.68
C ARG A 940 13.61 20.75 20.12
N ARG A 941 13.55 21.32 18.93
CA ARG A 941 14.64 22.04 18.28
C ARG A 941 14.07 23.04 17.29
N PHE A 942 14.84 24.09 17.02
CA PHE A 942 14.63 24.95 15.87
C PHE A 942 15.20 24.33 14.60
N ALA A 943 14.77 24.88 13.47
CA ALA A 943 15.36 24.59 12.19
C ALA A 943 16.78 25.19 12.13
N PRO A 944 17.74 24.55 11.43
CA PRO A 944 19.01 25.18 11.09
C PRO A 944 18.79 26.54 10.44
N PHE A 945 19.68 27.49 10.69
CA PHE A 945 19.51 28.87 10.21
C PHE A 945 19.44 28.95 8.67
N ASP A 946 20.18 28.08 7.98
CA ASP A 946 20.25 27.95 6.53
C ASP A 946 19.14 27.05 5.93
N ASP A 947 18.38 26.33 6.76
CA ASP A 947 17.22 25.53 6.34
C ASP A 947 16.04 25.75 7.27
N ALA A 948 15.36 26.88 7.10
CA ALA A 948 14.18 27.23 7.87
C ALA A 948 12.97 26.28 7.67
N THR A 949 13.04 25.31 6.75
CA THR A 949 11.96 24.33 6.55
C THR A 949 12.04 23.16 7.52
N ASP A 950 13.22 22.85 8.05
CA ASP A 950 13.48 21.72 8.94
C ASP A 950 13.18 22.02 10.42
N GLY A 951 12.04 22.65 10.71
CA GLY A 951 11.56 22.83 12.09
C GLY A 951 11.01 21.52 12.67
N HIS A 952 11.05 21.33 13.99
CA HIS A 952 10.49 20.11 14.62
C HIS A 952 8.95 20.08 14.55
N VAL A 953 8.45 19.47 13.48
CA VAL A 953 7.06 19.50 13.01
C VAL A 953 6.05 19.17 14.11
N SER A 954 6.24 18.08 14.86
CA SER A 954 5.28 17.64 15.86
C SER A 954 5.16 18.60 17.05
N SER A 955 6.24 19.30 17.40
CA SER A 955 6.18 20.35 18.43
C SER A 955 5.37 21.55 17.96
N TYR A 956 5.57 21.99 16.71
CA TYR A 956 4.77 23.07 16.13
C TYR A 956 3.29 22.69 16.02
N ASP A 957 2.97 21.45 15.63
CA ASP A 957 1.59 20.98 15.57
C ASP A 957 0.90 21.03 16.93
N ALA A 958 1.61 20.64 18.00
CA ALA A 958 1.09 20.75 19.36
C ALA A 958 0.76 22.20 19.73
N ILE A 959 1.67 23.14 19.44
CA ILE A 959 1.46 24.58 19.67
C ILE A 959 0.24 25.06 18.87
N PHE A 960 0.16 24.76 17.58
CA PHE A 960 -0.92 25.23 16.73
C PHE A 960 -2.31 24.69 17.09
N ARG A 961 -2.39 23.49 17.67
CA ARG A 961 -3.65 22.96 18.23
C ARG A 961 -4.14 23.76 19.44
N GLU A 962 -3.20 24.25 20.23
CA GLU A 962 -3.51 25.10 21.39
C GLU A 962 -4.02 26.49 20.97
N PHE A 963 -3.57 26.97 19.81
CA PHE A 963 -3.89 28.29 19.28
C PHE A 963 -4.77 28.26 18.02
N PRO A 964 -5.86 27.47 17.93
CA PRO A 964 -6.47 27.09 16.66
C PRO A 964 -6.90 28.29 15.80
N LYS A 965 -6.55 28.25 14.51
CA LYS A 965 -7.02 29.23 13.52
C LYS A 965 -8.47 28.95 13.11
N ALA A 966 -9.18 29.98 12.67
CA ALA A 966 -10.57 29.89 12.19
C ALA A 966 -10.71 29.13 10.86
N VAL A 967 -9.61 28.91 10.15
CA VAL A 967 -9.56 28.07 8.93
C VAL A 967 -9.06 26.67 9.29
N THR A 968 -9.41 25.68 8.46
CA THR A 968 -8.93 24.31 8.62
C THR A 968 -7.40 24.26 8.67
N MET A 969 -6.87 23.51 9.63
CA MET A 969 -5.43 23.29 9.82
C MET A 969 -5.11 21.82 9.59
N TYR A 970 -3.94 21.56 8.99
CA TYR A 970 -3.45 20.23 8.61
C TYR A 970 -2.18 19.93 9.41
N TYR A 971 -2.26 18.95 10.30
CA TYR A 971 -1.14 18.53 11.15
C TYR A 971 -0.49 17.27 10.56
N ALA A 972 0.81 17.12 10.74
CA ALA A 972 1.59 16.04 10.14
C ALA A 972 1.71 14.79 11.01
N GLY A 973 0.94 14.68 12.10
CA GLY A 973 1.09 13.55 13.02
C GLY A 973 -0.08 13.21 13.94
N TYR A 974 -1.26 13.83 13.77
CA TYR A 974 -2.49 13.44 14.48
C TYR A 974 -3.74 13.83 13.70
#